data_AF-A0A9X2CSQ3-F1
#
_entry.id   AF-A0A9X2CSQ3-F1
#
_cell.length_a   1.000
_cell.length_b   1.000
_cell.length_c   1.000
_cell.angle_alpha   90.00
_cell.angle_beta   90.00
_cell.angle_gamma   90.00
#
_symmetry.space_group_name_H-M   'P 1'
#
loop_
_entity.id
_entity.type
_entity.pdbx_description
1 polymer ?
#
loop_
_entity_poly.entity_id
_entity_poly.type
_entity_poly.pdbx_seq_one_letter_code
_entity_poly.pdbx_strand_id
1 'polypeptide(L)'
;MDKPFEISTINDQEIISAIQENGWYIEKVEKTAERCLEAVKQDGCTLRLIPKRLHTLALCLEAVKQNASAIKYVSRKIMTDDICIEAVRNRGTIIANSRYIPDLFRTKKLYLEAIKQNGKALEYVPDKYKSERFCRLAIMQNGLALEFVPKNILSKELFLLAVEQDGLALEYVPYKNRSKEICNAALNNDVLALEYVPNRYKKTELCKEAINSSWEAFLFVPESMYTFNNCLELFERVLRECDDPSVMSYSDRSCVREIAKRLPDTINNDIQIIKLARQLRIREFKRKYFDSETHRFITIERISYREEDEVREFDLFVDFYKYIDGDLRNANLHDYDFKEESLANFNIEGAYISSAVLIEQHLYNDSFYDKNIKDFERNTELMISKENEVVESISVLHDIGLVSNDSLNDNSHKIYYISDIHLNHKLLKAFPISATELEVKMYIRQLVKKMVDTATDHSYEDYLLLAGDISFNFEISTLFYTELVKYLKSKRWNPLQIVVVLGNHELWDFNRHGSTHAKLLTLDEIIQQYRDLFSSLGICFLQNDLLLSNGEIISEEQLESIDQEELKQMCLKSAFVILGGLGFTGLNSQFNATQGIYRQTIMSLDEDIKQTNQFNFIYNKVKSVLSNDKVIVLTHTPKVDWSNEDYNRNWIYVNGHTHRNDYCCDEEKTFYSDNQIGYYSKNIGLKHFKLSRVYDIFKYYSNGIYSISREQYLDFNRGLGINVIFNRTGTILMLKNNNVYCFILEDQDKGKIYLLNGGRINNLEHNDINYYFEKMAYYSDAIRGLFSDYNQALKSIADSIKKIGGSGTIHGCIVDIDFFNHIYVNPEDGSVTPYFALSIVDKYIYPNVKSLLLAQRKDLYDNYMKLLKGESEGDKLLKGQIKAGSIEISRFISDTYMYRPSRIMKSLQYLTEVNVIRIWNDRIFETQFQSQKKENDLCANNDDTLLLSAKRQE
;
A
#
# COMPACT_ATOMS: atom_id res chain seq x y z
N MET A 1 32.23 0.70 42.58
CA MET A 1 31.41 -0.06 43.55
C MET A 1 29.99 0.01 43.03
N ASP A 2 29.65 -0.91 42.15
CA ASP A 2 28.30 -1.02 41.58
C ASP A 2 27.64 -2.26 42.14
N LYS A 3 26.40 -2.09 42.61
CA LYS A 3 25.59 -3.14 43.24
C LYS A 3 25.33 -4.29 42.26
N PRO A 4 25.39 -5.56 42.70
CA PRO A 4 24.85 -6.67 41.93
C PRO A 4 23.32 -6.64 41.98
N PHE A 5 22.68 -6.83 40.83
CA PHE A 5 21.25 -7.10 40.70
C PHE A 5 20.91 -8.40 41.44
N GLU A 6 20.01 -8.32 42.42
CA GLU A 6 19.37 -9.48 43.06
C GLU A 6 18.49 -10.20 42.04
N ILE A 7 18.70 -11.51 41.88
CA ILE A 7 17.74 -12.41 41.24
C ILE A 7 16.61 -12.63 42.25
N SER A 8 15.44 -12.06 42.00
CA SER A 8 14.24 -12.45 42.74
C SER A 8 13.87 -13.89 42.38
N THR A 9 13.90 -14.78 43.36
CA THR A 9 13.34 -16.12 43.24
C THR A 9 11.82 -16.01 43.17
N ILE A 10 11.26 -16.05 41.95
CA ILE A 10 9.81 -16.21 41.74
C ILE A 10 9.36 -17.51 42.43
N ASN A 11 8.30 -17.45 43.23
CA ASN A 11 7.80 -18.61 43.97
C ASN A 11 7.17 -19.64 43.00
N ASP A 12 7.35 -20.93 43.26
CA ASP A 12 6.81 -22.04 42.45
C ASP A 12 5.29 -21.91 42.21
N GLN A 13 4.58 -21.39 43.21
CA GLN A 13 3.13 -21.17 43.13
C GLN A 13 2.77 -20.05 42.16
N GLU A 14 3.58 -18.99 42.05
CA GLU A 14 3.41 -17.91 41.08
C GLU A 14 3.71 -18.40 39.66
N ILE A 15 4.70 -19.29 39.50
CA ILE A 15 5.01 -19.92 38.21
C ILE A 15 3.84 -20.77 37.73
N ILE A 16 3.23 -21.58 38.61
CA ILE A 16 2.06 -22.39 38.26
C ILE A 16 0.87 -21.50 37.89
N SER A 17 0.58 -20.44 38.66
CA SER A 17 -0.48 -19.49 38.32
C SER A 17 -0.25 -18.83 36.96
N ALA A 18 0.99 -18.42 36.66
CA ALA A 18 1.33 -17.83 35.37
C ALA A 18 1.16 -18.82 34.20
N ILE A 19 1.45 -20.12 34.42
CA ILE A 19 1.18 -21.18 33.43
C ILE A 19 -0.32 -21.40 33.25
N GLN A 20 -1.10 -21.32 34.34
CA GLN A 20 -2.56 -21.48 34.29
C GLN A 20 -3.24 -20.33 33.55
N GLU A 21 -2.72 -19.11 33.67
CA GLU A 21 -3.18 -17.96 32.88
C GLU A 21 -2.73 -18.06 31.42
N ASN A 22 -1.50 -18.52 31.17
CA ASN A 22 -0.95 -18.68 29.84
C ASN A 22 0.01 -19.88 29.76
N GLY A 23 -0.45 -20.99 29.18
CA GLY A 23 0.33 -22.22 29.04
C GLY A 23 1.69 -22.04 28.32
N TRP A 24 1.85 -20.99 27.52
CA TRP A 24 3.10 -20.65 26.84
C TRP A 24 4.21 -20.19 27.78
N TYR A 25 3.88 -19.79 29.01
CA TYR A 25 4.86 -19.39 30.03
C TYR A 25 5.85 -20.51 30.38
N ILE A 26 5.52 -21.77 30.08
CA ILE A 26 6.42 -22.93 30.22
C ILE A 26 7.76 -22.76 29.47
N GLU A 27 7.82 -21.90 28.45
CA GLU A 27 9.05 -21.58 27.74
C GLU A 27 10.10 -20.96 28.68
N LYS A 28 9.66 -20.04 29.54
CA LYS A 28 10.49 -19.18 30.39
C LYS A 28 10.90 -19.80 31.72
N VAL A 29 10.40 -21.00 32.03
CA VAL A 29 10.61 -21.66 33.32
C VAL A 29 11.17 -23.07 33.17
N GLU A 30 11.70 -23.61 34.27
CA GLU A 30 12.15 -25.00 34.33
C GLU A 30 10.96 -25.97 34.17
N LYS A 31 11.16 -26.98 33.32
CA LYS A 31 10.14 -27.95 32.92
C LYS A 31 10.11 -29.14 33.88
N THR A 32 9.34 -29.00 34.95
CA THR A 32 8.97 -30.12 35.84
C THR A 32 7.76 -30.87 35.28
N ALA A 33 7.53 -32.11 35.72
CA ALA A 33 6.40 -32.92 35.24
C ALA A 33 5.03 -32.25 35.51
N GLU A 34 4.89 -31.61 36.67
CA GLU A 34 3.69 -30.88 37.08
C GLU A 34 3.44 -29.63 36.21
N ARG A 35 4.46 -28.77 36.04
CA ARG A 35 4.37 -27.56 35.19
C ARG A 35 4.10 -27.91 33.74
N CYS A 36 4.72 -28.97 33.22
CA CYS A 36 4.50 -29.48 31.87
C CYS A 36 3.05 -29.92 31.68
N LEU A 37 2.48 -30.65 32.64
CA LEU A 37 1.11 -31.10 32.58
C LEU A 37 0.14 -29.92 32.63
N GLU A 38 0.39 -28.94 33.49
CA GLU A 38 -0.47 -27.76 33.61
C GLU A 38 -0.44 -26.88 32.35
N ALA A 39 0.73 -26.70 31.74
CA ALA A 39 0.88 -25.99 30.47
C ALA A 39 0.09 -26.65 29.34
N VAL A 40 0.14 -27.98 29.27
CA VAL A 40 -0.55 -28.78 28.27
C VAL A 40 -2.07 -28.76 28.44
N LYS A 41 -2.57 -28.74 29.68
CA LYS A 41 -4.01 -28.59 29.96
C LYS A 41 -4.55 -27.25 29.47
N GLN A 42 -3.77 -26.18 29.57
CA GLN A 42 -4.17 -24.87 29.06
C GLN A 42 -4.11 -24.83 27.52
N ASP A 43 -2.99 -25.22 26.93
CA ASP A 43 -2.86 -25.34 25.47
C ASP A 43 -2.03 -26.57 25.10
N GLY A 44 -2.67 -27.55 24.46
CA GLY A 44 -2.02 -28.78 24.02
C GLY A 44 -0.82 -28.57 23.08
N CYS A 45 -0.75 -27.43 22.37
CA CYS A 45 0.39 -27.10 21.51
C CYS A 45 1.67 -26.74 22.27
N THR A 46 1.59 -26.44 23.58
CA THR A 46 2.74 -26.20 24.45
C THR A 46 3.67 -27.42 24.55
N LEU A 47 3.18 -28.62 24.21
CA LEU A 47 3.99 -29.83 24.07
C LEU A 47 5.21 -29.65 23.15
N ARG A 48 5.18 -28.68 22.22
CA ARG A 48 6.35 -28.34 21.36
C ARG A 48 7.54 -27.77 22.13
N LEU A 49 7.29 -27.12 23.27
CA LEU A 49 8.28 -26.49 24.14
C LEU A 49 8.84 -27.45 25.17
N ILE A 50 8.23 -28.63 25.31
CA ILE A 50 8.63 -29.66 26.27
C ILE A 50 9.66 -30.59 25.58
N PRO A 51 10.86 -30.77 26.14
CA PRO A 51 11.87 -31.66 25.59
C PRO A 51 11.34 -33.09 25.41
N LYS A 52 11.64 -33.73 24.28
CA LYS A 52 11.16 -35.09 23.94
C LYS A 52 11.41 -36.15 25.02
N ARG A 53 12.47 -35.98 25.81
CA ARG A 53 12.82 -36.86 26.94
C ARG A 53 11.81 -36.83 28.11
N LEU A 54 11.01 -35.78 28.21
CA LEU A 54 9.98 -35.60 29.24
C LEU A 54 8.58 -36.00 28.76
N HIS A 55 8.45 -36.49 27.53
CA HIS A 55 7.17 -36.95 27.00
C HIS A 55 6.75 -38.25 27.69
N THR A 56 5.70 -38.19 28.49
CA THR A 56 5.04 -39.37 29.06
C THR A 56 3.74 -39.67 28.31
N LEU A 57 3.21 -40.88 28.45
CA LEU A 57 1.92 -41.27 27.87
C LEU A 57 0.80 -40.33 28.36
N ALA A 58 0.73 -40.08 29.68
CA ALA A 58 -0.26 -39.21 30.28
C ALA A 58 -0.19 -37.77 29.75
N LEU A 59 1.02 -37.20 29.67
CA LEU A 59 1.23 -35.85 29.14
C LEU A 59 0.83 -35.74 27.66
N CYS A 60 1.21 -36.73 26.84
CA CYS A 60 0.87 -36.73 25.42
C CYS A 60 -0.63 -36.94 25.18
N LEU A 61 -1.27 -37.78 25.98
CA LEU A 61 -2.73 -37.98 25.95
C LEU A 61 -3.48 -36.69 26.30
N GLU A 62 -3.07 -36.02 27.37
CA GLU A 62 -3.67 -34.75 27.77
C GLU A 62 -3.50 -33.68 26.67
N ALA A 63 -2.33 -33.64 26.03
CA ALA A 63 -2.06 -32.71 24.93
C ALA A 63 -2.97 -32.92 23.72
N VAL A 64 -3.16 -34.16 23.28
CA VAL A 64 -4.03 -34.45 22.12
C VAL A 64 -5.51 -34.33 22.46
N LYS A 65 -5.87 -34.59 23.72
CA LYS A 65 -7.23 -34.38 24.24
C LYS A 65 -7.61 -32.91 24.23
N GLN A 66 -6.67 -32.03 24.60
CA GLN A 66 -6.90 -30.58 24.57
C GLN A 66 -6.80 -29.99 23.16
N ASN A 67 -5.82 -30.42 22.36
CA ASN A 67 -5.70 -29.99 20.97
C ASN A 67 -5.13 -31.12 20.14
N ALA A 68 -5.95 -31.72 19.28
CA ALA A 68 -5.50 -32.87 18.51
C ALA A 68 -4.29 -32.59 17.58
N SER A 69 -4.06 -31.32 17.19
CA SER A 69 -2.88 -30.93 16.41
C SER A 69 -1.56 -31.11 17.19
N ALA A 70 -1.61 -31.25 18.52
CA ALA A 70 -0.47 -31.53 19.37
C ALA A 70 0.20 -32.89 19.05
N ILE A 71 -0.53 -33.81 18.39
CA ILE A 71 0.01 -35.11 18.00
C ILE A 71 1.28 -35.01 17.15
N LYS A 72 1.45 -33.92 16.38
CA LYS A 72 2.66 -33.66 15.57
C LYS A 72 3.91 -33.45 16.43
N TYR A 73 3.73 -33.10 17.70
CA TYR A 73 4.80 -32.95 18.67
C TYR A 73 4.99 -34.21 19.52
N VAL A 74 4.12 -35.22 19.45
CA VAL A 74 4.33 -36.46 20.19
C VAL A 74 5.57 -37.20 19.67
N SER A 75 6.45 -37.61 20.58
CA SER A 75 7.62 -38.40 20.23
C SER A 75 7.20 -39.74 19.63
N ARG A 76 7.82 -40.16 18.53
CA ARG A 76 7.56 -41.47 17.90
C ARG A 76 7.75 -42.65 18.86
N LYS A 77 8.62 -42.52 19.88
CA LYS A 77 8.86 -43.55 20.89
C LYS A 77 7.69 -43.76 21.87
N ILE A 78 6.82 -42.76 22.05
CA ILE A 78 5.72 -42.75 23.03
C ILE A 78 4.35 -42.85 22.35
N MET A 79 4.29 -42.75 21.02
CA MET A 79 3.06 -42.81 20.24
C MET A 79 2.40 -44.20 20.35
N THR A 80 1.11 -44.23 20.69
CA THR A 80 0.29 -45.44 20.83
C THR A 80 -1.00 -45.32 20.03
N ASP A 81 -1.70 -46.45 19.86
CA ASP A 81 -3.06 -46.47 19.27
C ASP A 81 -4.01 -45.55 20.03
N ASP A 82 -3.93 -45.51 21.37
CA ASP A 82 -4.80 -44.69 22.20
C ASP A 82 -4.58 -43.19 21.99
N ILE A 83 -3.33 -42.73 21.86
CA ILE A 83 -3.02 -41.33 21.50
C ILE A 83 -3.59 -40.99 20.12
N CYS A 84 -3.44 -41.90 19.15
CA CYS A 84 -3.94 -41.68 17.79
C CYS A 84 -5.48 -41.64 17.76
N ILE A 85 -6.13 -42.55 18.48
CA ILE A 85 -7.59 -42.60 18.60
C ILE A 85 -8.11 -41.34 19.30
N GLU A 86 -7.47 -40.90 20.38
CA GLU A 86 -7.89 -39.69 21.10
C GLU A 86 -7.73 -38.43 20.25
N ALA A 87 -6.63 -38.31 19.49
CA ALA A 87 -6.45 -37.22 18.54
C ALA A 87 -7.54 -37.22 17.45
N VAL A 88 -7.90 -38.39 16.91
CA VAL A 88 -8.96 -38.52 15.91
C VAL A 88 -10.34 -38.22 16.52
N ARG A 89 -10.60 -38.60 17.78
CA ARG A 89 -11.84 -38.26 18.49
C ARG A 89 -12.01 -36.76 18.67
N ASN A 90 -10.94 -36.05 19.01
CA ASN A 90 -10.98 -34.60 19.13
C ASN A 90 -11.09 -33.92 17.75
N ARG A 91 -10.42 -34.45 16.70
CA ARG A 91 -10.53 -33.93 15.32
C ARG A 91 -10.35 -35.02 14.26
N GLY A 92 -11.46 -35.50 13.70
CA GLY A 92 -11.48 -36.59 12.70
C GLY A 92 -10.64 -36.34 11.45
N THR A 93 -10.47 -35.08 11.03
CA THR A 93 -9.69 -34.71 9.83
C THR A 93 -8.18 -34.89 9.98
N ILE A 94 -7.66 -35.12 11.19
CA ILE A 94 -6.22 -35.36 11.41
C ILE A 94 -5.72 -36.60 10.70
N ILE A 95 -6.60 -37.58 10.44
CA ILE A 95 -6.25 -38.80 9.73
C ILE A 95 -5.70 -38.53 8.31
N ALA A 96 -6.07 -37.39 7.70
CA ALA A 96 -5.56 -36.94 6.40
C ALA A 96 -4.04 -36.77 6.39
N ASN A 97 -3.44 -36.40 7.53
CA ASN A 97 -2.03 -36.05 7.59
C ASN A 97 -1.16 -37.25 8.01
N SER A 98 -0.51 -37.88 7.03
CA SER A 98 0.39 -39.03 7.24
C SER A 98 1.65 -38.69 8.04
N ARG A 99 2.04 -37.41 8.10
CA ARG A 99 3.16 -36.97 8.95
C ARG A 99 2.77 -37.00 10.42
N TYR A 100 1.50 -36.76 10.74
CA TYR A 100 0.99 -36.73 12.11
C TYR A 100 0.74 -38.14 12.63
N ILE A 101 -0.05 -38.93 11.91
CA ILE A 101 -0.32 -40.34 12.24
C ILE A 101 0.35 -41.25 11.20
N PRO A 102 1.42 -41.99 11.58
CA PRO A 102 2.08 -42.96 10.71
C PRO A 102 1.16 -44.08 10.27
N ASP A 103 1.47 -44.68 9.12
CA ASP A 103 0.68 -45.78 8.54
C ASP A 103 0.53 -46.99 9.46
N LEU A 104 1.53 -47.25 10.31
CA LEU A 104 1.48 -48.26 11.38
C LEU A 104 0.23 -48.16 12.26
N PHE A 105 -0.21 -46.94 12.60
CA PHE A 105 -1.34 -46.71 13.52
C PHE A 105 -2.68 -46.52 12.77
N ARG A 106 -2.65 -46.51 11.43
CA ARG A 106 -3.84 -46.35 10.58
C ARG A 106 -4.59 -47.66 10.42
N THR A 107 -5.23 -48.07 11.52
CA THR A 107 -5.99 -49.32 11.59
C THR A 107 -7.45 -49.13 11.20
N LYS A 108 -8.15 -50.23 10.90
CA LYS A 108 -9.62 -50.23 10.67
C LYS A 108 -10.38 -49.56 11.82
N LYS A 109 -9.91 -49.70 13.06
CA LYS A 109 -10.49 -49.06 14.25
C LYS A 109 -10.32 -47.54 14.21
N LEU A 110 -9.14 -47.05 13.85
CA LEU A 110 -8.87 -45.61 13.73
C LEU A 110 -9.70 -44.97 12.60
N TYR A 111 -9.77 -45.62 11.43
CA TYR A 111 -10.61 -45.16 10.32
C TYR A 111 -12.09 -45.06 10.70
N LEU A 112 -12.60 -46.06 11.42
CA LEU A 112 -13.98 -46.04 11.89
C LEU A 112 -14.25 -44.87 12.86
N GLU A 113 -13.30 -44.58 13.75
CA GLU A 113 -13.44 -43.47 14.68
C GLU A 113 -13.37 -42.12 13.96
N ALA A 114 -12.53 -42.00 12.93
CA ALA A 114 -12.47 -40.81 12.09
C ALA A 114 -13.79 -40.56 11.35
N ILE A 115 -14.40 -41.61 10.79
CA ILE A 115 -15.68 -41.53 10.10
C ILE A 115 -16.80 -41.07 11.04
N LYS A 116 -16.85 -41.60 12.27
CA LYS A 116 -17.87 -41.19 13.26
C LYS A 116 -17.77 -39.71 13.60
N GLN A 117 -16.56 -39.16 13.64
CA GLN A 117 -16.37 -37.73 13.90
C GLN A 117 -16.59 -36.86 12.66
N ASN A 118 -16.25 -37.37 11.46
CA ASN A 118 -16.47 -36.67 10.20
C ASN A 118 -16.68 -37.68 9.07
N GLY A 119 -17.89 -37.73 8.52
CA GLY A 119 -18.24 -38.63 7.41
C GLY A 119 -17.31 -38.49 6.19
N LYS A 120 -16.81 -37.27 5.91
CA LYS A 120 -15.86 -37.02 4.81
C LYS A 120 -14.48 -37.66 5.04
N ALA A 121 -14.16 -38.12 6.25
CA ALA A 121 -12.93 -38.88 6.52
C ALA A 121 -12.84 -40.18 5.71
N LEU A 122 -13.96 -40.64 5.11
CA LEU A 122 -13.99 -41.74 4.15
C LEU A 122 -13.00 -41.56 3.00
N GLU A 123 -12.72 -40.33 2.57
CA GLU A 123 -11.70 -39.99 1.55
C GLU A 123 -10.34 -40.64 1.85
N TYR A 124 -9.93 -40.62 3.12
CA TYR A 124 -8.61 -41.09 3.57
C TYR A 124 -8.57 -42.58 3.92
N VAL A 125 -9.69 -43.29 3.79
CA VAL A 125 -9.76 -44.73 4.03
C VAL A 125 -9.29 -45.44 2.77
N PRO A 126 -8.27 -46.31 2.81
CA PRO A 126 -7.90 -47.13 1.67
C PRO A 126 -9.08 -47.97 1.18
N ASP A 127 -9.26 -48.11 -0.13
CA ASP A 127 -10.44 -48.80 -0.72
C ASP A 127 -10.65 -50.21 -0.17
N LYS A 128 -9.56 -50.94 0.15
CA LYS A 128 -9.62 -52.27 0.79
C LYS A 128 -10.35 -52.30 2.14
N TYR A 129 -10.51 -51.16 2.81
CA TYR A 129 -11.24 -51.02 4.07
C TYR A 129 -12.63 -50.36 3.92
N LYS A 130 -12.94 -49.79 2.75
CA LYS A 130 -14.26 -49.19 2.46
C LYS A 130 -15.29 -50.29 2.20
N SER A 131 -15.77 -50.91 3.26
CA SER A 131 -16.94 -51.81 3.20
C SER A 131 -18.25 -51.03 3.08
N GLU A 132 -19.34 -51.67 2.61
CA GLU A 132 -20.67 -51.05 2.58
C GLU A 132 -21.06 -50.44 3.94
N ARG A 133 -20.74 -51.12 5.04
CA ARG A 133 -20.95 -50.60 6.40
C ARG A 133 -20.19 -49.30 6.68
N PHE A 134 -18.95 -49.17 6.21
CA PHE A 134 -18.15 -47.95 6.39
C PHE A 134 -18.73 -46.80 5.58
N CYS A 135 -19.08 -47.07 4.31
CA CYS A 135 -19.71 -46.08 3.43
C CYS A 135 -21.06 -45.62 3.98
N ARG A 136 -21.90 -46.55 4.45
CA ARG A 136 -23.19 -46.25 5.09
C ARG A 136 -23.02 -45.37 6.33
N LEU A 137 -22.09 -45.71 7.22
CA LEU A 137 -21.81 -44.90 8.41
C LEU A 137 -21.30 -43.50 8.06
N ALA A 138 -20.45 -43.38 7.04
CA ALA A 138 -19.95 -42.10 6.56
C ALA A 138 -21.08 -41.22 6.01
N ILE A 139 -21.98 -41.80 5.20
CA ILE A 139 -23.15 -41.10 4.66
C ILE A 139 -24.10 -40.68 5.78
N MET A 140 -24.41 -41.56 6.74
CA MET A 140 -25.25 -41.20 7.90
C MET A 140 -24.66 -40.04 8.71
N GLN A 141 -23.33 -39.91 8.75
CA GLN A 141 -22.67 -38.81 9.43
C GLN A 141 -22.62 -37.53 8.58
N ASN A 142 -22.52 -37.64 7.26
CA ASN A 142 -22.50 -36.54 6.30
C ASN A 142 -22.92 -37.04 4.91
N GLY A 143 -24.06 -36.58 4.38
CA GLY A 143 -24.59 -37.07 3.10
C GLY A 143 -23.62 -36.88 1.91
N LEU A 144 -22.82 -35.81 1.92
CA LEU A 144 -21.81 -35.54 0.90
C LEU A 144 -20.66 -36.57 0.89
N ALA A 145 -20.52 -37.40 1.92
CA ALA A 145 -19.55 -38.50 1.92
C ALA A 145 -19.81 -39.53 0.81
N LEU A 146 -20.98 -39.48 0.14
CA LEU A 146 -21.29 -40.25 -1.06
C LEU A 146 -20.21 -40.10 -2.15
N GLU A 147 -19.59 -38.92 -2.27
CA GLU A 147 -18.48 -38.64 -3.21
C GLU A 147 -17.35 -39.68 -3.12
N PHE A 148 -17.03 -40.13 -1.91
CA PHE A 148 -15.88 -41.00 -1.64
C PHE A 148 -16.21 -42.49 -1.65
N VAL A 149 -17.47 -42.84 -1.94
CA VAL A 149 -17.93 -44.24 -1.96
C VAL A 149 -17.47 -44.93 -3.26
N PRO A 150 -16.81 -46.11 -3.17
CA PRO A 150 -16.39 -46.86 -4.33
C PRO A 150 -17.55 -47.20 -5.27
N LYS A 151 -17.31 -47.10 -6.59
CA LYS A 151 -18.33 -47.31 -7.62
C LYS A 151 -19.04 -48.67 -7.53
N ASN A 152 -18.35 -49.70 -7.05
CA ASN A 152 -18.89 -51.06 -6.88
C ASN A 152 -19.80 -51.22 -5.64
N ILE A 153 -19.86 -50.22 -4.76
CA ILE A 153 -20.68 -50.22 -3.54
C ILE A 153 -21.91 -49.32 -3.70
N LEU A 154 -21.87 -48.35 -4.62
CA LEU A 154 -22.99 -47.44 -4.88
C LEU A 154 -24.28 -48.21 -5.19
N SER A 155 -25.34 -47.89 -4.45
CA SER A 155 -26.65 -48.51 -4.60
C SER A 155 -27.76 -47.45 -4.49
N LYS A 156 -28.98 -47.82 -4.92
CA LYS A 156 -30.15 -46.95 -4.76
C LYS A 156 -30.38 -46.61 -3.28
N GLU A 157 -30.19 -47.55 -2.35
CA GLU A 157 -30.37 -47.27 -0.93
C GLU A 157 -29.35 -46.26 -0.40
N LEU A 158 -28.08 -46.32 -0.85
CA LEU A 158 -27.07 -45.34 -0.44
C LEU A 158 -27.33 -43.95 -1.04
N PHE A 159 -27.87 -43.86 -2.26
CA PHE A 159 -28.28 -42.58 -2.83
C PHE A 159 -29.40 -41.92 -2.03
N LEU A 160 -30.45 -42.68 -1.69
CA LEU A 160 -31.57 -42.19 -0.87
C LEU A 160 -31.07 -41.74 0.51
N LEU A 161 -30.27 -42.58 1.17
CA LEU A 161 -29.68 -42.25 2.47
C LEU A 161 -28.85 -40.96 2.42
N ALA A 162 -28.10 -40.74 1.33
CA ALA A 162 -27.28 -39.55 1.18
C ALA A 162 -28.13 -38.29 1.01
N VAL A 163 -29.13 -38.31 0.12
CA VAL A 163 -29.97 -37.13 -0.14
C VAL A 163 -30.98 -36.84 0.97
N GLU A 164 -31.39 -37.86 1.74
CA GLU A 164 -32.20 -37.68 2.94
C GLU A 164 -31.41 -37.08 4.10
N GLN A 165 -30.09 -37.35 4.15
CA GLN A 165 -29.18 -36.75 5.12
C GLN A 165 -28.76 -35.33 4.73
N ASP A 166 -28.51 -35.09 3.45
CA ASP A 166 -28.10 -33.80 2.87
C ASP A 166 -28.57 -33.73 1.41
N GLY A 167 -29.56 -32.88 1.12
CA GLY A 167 -30.16 -32.78 -0.21
C GLY A 167 -29.16 -32.46 -1.33
N LEU A 168 -28.09 -31.71 -1.02
CA LEU A 168 -27.04 -31.36 -1.98
C LEU A 168 -26.18 -32.57 -2.38
N ALA A 169 -26.24 -33.69 -1.64
CA ALA A 169 -25.59 -34.93 -2.03
C ALA A 169 -26.09 -35.50 -3.37
N LEU A 170 -27.21 -34.97 -3.91
CA LEU A 170 -27.69 -35.27 -5.26
C LEU A 170 -26.63 -34.98 -6.35
N GLU A 171 -25.72 -34.03 -6.11
CA GLU A 171 -24.55 -33.76 -6.96
C GLU A 171 -23.76 -35.05 -7.26
N TYR A 172 -23.49 -35.85 -6.22
CA TYR A 172 -22.66 -37.07 -6.31
C TYR A 172 -23.45 -38.31 -6.76
N VAL A 173 -24.78 -38.21 -6.87
CA VAL A 173 -25.59 -39.28 -7.46
C VAL A 173 -25.36 -39.29 -8.98
N PRO A 174 -24.92 -40.43 -9.58
CA PRO A 174 -24.73 -40.51 -11.03
C PRO A 174 -25.98 -40.09 -11.79
N TYR A 175 -25.83 -39.27 -12.84
CA TYR A 175 -26.97 -38.66 -13.56
C TYR A 175 -28.05 -39.66 -14.01
N LYS A 176 -27.63 -40.85 -14.47
CA LYS A 176 -28.54 -41.95 -14.88
C LYS A 176 -29.38 -42.53 -13.74
N ASN A 177 -28.91 -42.35 -12.50
CA ASN A 177 -29.54 -42.86 -11.28
C ASN A 177 -30.40 -41.80 -10.57
N ARG A 178 -30.38 -40.52 -11.01
CA ARG A 178 -31.24 -39.44 -10.51
C ARG A 178 -32.69 -39.65 -10.97
N SER A 179 -33.38 -40.57 -10.30
CA SER A 179 -34.81 -40.86 -10.51
C SER A 179 -35.68 -39.80 -9.85
N LYS A 180 -36.97 -39.72 -10.24
CA LYS A 180 -37.92 -38.78 -9.63
C LYS A 180 -38.00 -38.92 -8.11
N GLU A 181 -37.93 -40.16 -7.60
CA GLU A 181 -37.95 -40.46 -6.16
C GLU A 181 -36.74 -39.84 -5.43
N ILE A 182 -35.52 -40.06 -5.94
CA ILE A 182 -34.29 -39.52 -5.35
C ILE A 182 -34.26 -37.98 -5.44
N CYS A 183 -34.70 -37.41 -6.56
CA CYS A 183 -34.79 -35.95 -6.71
C CYS A 183 -35.79 -35.33 -5.73
N ASN A 184 -36.95 -35.97 -5.53
CA ASN A 184 -37.93 -35.48 -4.56
C ASN A 184 -37.42 -35.61 -3.12
N ALA A 185 -36.73 -36.71 -2.79
CA ALA A 185 -36.11 -36.88 -1.48
C ALA A 185 -35.06 -35.80 -1.20
N ALA A 186 -34.22 -35.48 -2.20
CA ALA A 186 -33.26 -34.38 -2.12
C ALA A 186 -33.92 -33.03 -1.87
N LEU A 187 -34.95 -32.69 -2.66
CA LEU A 187 -35.68 -31.42 -2.56
C LEU A 187 -36.46 -31.26 -1.25
N ASN A 188 -36.95 -32.37 -0.67
CA ASN A 188 -37.60 -32.34 0.64
C ASN A 188 -36.62 -32.03 1.77
N ASN A 189 -35.33 -32.36 1.61
CA ASN A 189 -34.28 -32.03 2.57
C ASN A 189 -33.72 -30.62 2.34
N ASP A 190 -33.35 -30.32 1.09
CA ASP A 190 -32.82 -29.01 0.68
C ASP A 190 -33.32 -28.67 -0.74
N VAL A 191 -34.10 -27.60 -0.85
CA VAL A 191 -34.67 -27.14 -2.12
C VAL A 191 -33.63 -26.62 -3.10
N LEU A 192 -32.43 -26.23 -2.64
CA LEU A 192 -31.31 -25.84 -3.51
C LEU A 192 -30.73 -27.03 -4.28
N ALA A 193 -31.04 -28.27 -3.86
CA ALA A 193 -30.75 -29.46 -4.66
C ALA A 193 -31.41 -29.44 -6.04
N LEU A 194 -32.36 -28.52 -6.29
CA LEU A 194 -32.93 -28.24 -7.60
C LEU A 194 -31.85 -28.03 -8.68
N GLU A 195 -30.68 -27.49 -8.32
CA GLU A 195 -29.52 -27.39 -9.23
C GLU A 195 -29.24 -28.70 -9.96
N TYR A 196 -29.19 -29.80 -9.21
CA TYR A 196 -28.77 -31.12 -9.69
C TYR A 196 -29.91 -31.97 -10.25
N VAL A 197 -31.16 -31.50 -10.16
CA VAL A 197 -32.32 -32.21 -10.71
C VAL A 197 -32.27 -32.18 -12.25
N PRO A 198 -32.44 -33.32 -12.96
CA PRO A 198 -32.55 -33.32 -14.42
C PRO A 198 -33.69 -32.42 -14.92
N ASN A 199 -33.45 -31.59 -15.94
CA ASN A 199 -34.45 -30.65 -16.50
C ASN A 199 -35.79 -31.32 -16.86
N ARG A 200 -35.80 -32.60 -17.29
CA ARG A 200 -37.02 -33.39 -17.55
C ARG A 200 -37.96 -33.52 -16.34
N TYR A 201 -37.46 -33.32 -15.12
CA TYR A 201 -38.23 -33.35 -13.87
C TYR A 201 -38.53 -31.95 -13.30
N LYS A 202 -37.83 -30.90 -13.75
CA LYS A 202 -38.09 -29.50 -13.37
C LYS A 202 -39.36 -28.99 -14.06
N LYS A 203 -40.52 -29.41 -13.56
CA LYS A 203 -41.83 -28.94 -14.00
C LYS A 203 -42.28 -27.75 -13.15
N THR A 204 -43.23 -26.96 -13.68
CA THR A 204 -43.75 -25.74 -13.05
C THR A 204 -44.08 -25.90 -11.56
N GLU A 205 -44.84 -26.94 -11.19
CA GLU A 205 -45.24 -27.14 -9.78
C GLU A 205 -44.05 -27.38 -8.86
N LEU A 206 -43.12 -28.26 -9.25
CA LEU A 206 -41.90 -28.55 -8.47
C LEU A 206 -41.03 -27.30 -8.29
N CYS A 207 -40.85 -26.52 -9.37
CA CYS A 207 -40.10 -25.28 -9.31
C CYS A 207 -40.79 -24.23 -8.43
N LYS A 208 -42.12 -24.09 -8.51
CA LYS A 208 -42.88 -23.18 -7.65
C LYS A 208 -42.78 -23.57 -6.17
N GLU A 209 -42.90 -24.85 -5.85
CA GLU A 209 -42.73 -25.36 -4.48
C GLU A 209 -41.33 -25.01 -3.95
N ALA A 210 -40.28 -25.25 -4.74
CA ALA A 210 -38.91 -24.91 -4.35
C ALA A 210 -38.71 -23.40 -4.14
N ILE A 211 -39.20 -22.56 -5.07
CA ILE A 211 -39.13 -21.09 -4.96
C ILE A 211 -39.89 -20.59 -3.73
N ASN A 212 -41.06 -21.17 -3.42
CA ASN A 212 -41.83 -20.77 -2.25
C ASN A 212 -41.07 -21.04 -0.95
N SER A 213 -40.37 -22.17 -0.85
CA SER A 213 -39.50 -22.48 0.29
C SER A 213 -38.27 -21.57 0.37
N SER A 214 -37.60 -21.30 -0.74
CA SER A 214 -36.44 -20.41 -0.82
C SER A 214 -36.37 -19.78 -2.21
N TRP A 215 -36.33 -18.45 -2.26
CA TRP A 215 -36.34 -17.72 -3.53
C TRP A 215 -35.06 -17.97 -4.35
N GLU A 216 -33.96 -18.33 -3.69
CA GLU A 216 -32.68 -18.69 -4.29
C GLU A 216 -32.81 -19.88 -5.25
N ALA A 217 -33.77 -20.78 -5.00
CA ALA A 217 -34.08 -21.87 -5.91
C ALA A 217 -34.48 -21.40 -7.33
N PHE A 218 -34.90 -20.13 -7.48
CA PHE A 218 -35.18 -19.52 -8.79
C PHE A 218 -33.96 -19.54 -9.73
N LEU A 219 -32.74 -19.48 -9.17
CA LEU A 219 -31.51 -19.64 -9.94
C LEU A 219 -31.51 -20.96 -10.71
N PHE A 220 -32.07 -22.03 -10.16
CA PHE A 220 -32.00 -23.36 -10.79
C PHE A 220 -33.19 -23.70 -11.68
N VAL A 221 -34.13 -22.77 -11.84
CA VAL A 221 -35.28 -22.90 -12.74
C VAL A 221 -34.83 -22.77 -14.20
N PRO A 222 -35.36 -23.59 -15.14
CA PRO A 222 -35.07 -23.44 -16.56
C PRO A 222 -35.50 -22.08 -17.09
N GLU A 223 -34.64 -21.41 -17.86
CA GLU A 223 -34.91 -20.07 -18.42
C GLU A 223 -36.17 -20.03 -19.31
N SER A 224 -36.54 -21.16 -19.92
CA SER A 224 -37.79 -21.31 -20.67
C SER A 224 -39.05 -21.10 -19.83
N MET A 225 -38.95 -21.05 -18.50
CA MET A 225 -40.05 -20.80 -17.57
C MET A 225 -40.07 -19.37 -17.03
N TYR A 226 -39.11 -18.51 -17.42
CA TYR A 226 -39.09 -17.12 -16.99
C TYR A 226 -40.22 -16.35 -17.66
N THR A 227 -40.96 -15.60 -16.85
CA THR A 227 -42.06 -14.73 -17.31
C THR A 227 -41.93 -13.41 -16.61
N PHE A 228 -42.41 -12.32 -17.22
CA PHE A 228 -42.34 -10.99 -16.60
C PHE A 228 -42.87 -11.01 -15.15
N ASN A 229 -44.03 -11.64 -14.92
CA ASN A 229 -44.66 -11.67 -13.61
C ASN A 229 -43.84 -12.42 -12.55
N ASN A 230 -43.26 -13.59 -12.88
CA ASN A 230 -42.50 -14.34 -11.88
C ASN A 230 -41.14 -13.70 -11.56
N CYS A 231 -40.52 -13.04 -12.53
CA CYS A 231 -39.30 -12.28 -12.31
C CYS A 231 -39.58 -11.02 -11.47
N LEU A 232 -40.70 -10.32 -11.74
CA LEU A 232 -41.13 -9.18 -10.94
C LEU A 232 -41.40 -9.58 -9.49
N GLU A 233 -42.22 -10.61 -9.28
CA GLU A 233 -42.55 -11.13 -7.95
C GLU A 233 -41.31 -11.58 -7.16
N LEU A 234 -40.33 -12.19 -7.84
CA LEU A 234 -39.05 -12.56 -7.24
C LEU A 234 -38.29 -11.34 -6.71
N PHE A 235 -38.09 -10.32 -7.55
CA PHE A 235 -37.31 -9.14 -7.17
C PHE A 235 -38.01 -8.37 -6.04
N GLU A 236 -39.33 -8.27 -6.08
CA GLU A 236 -40.13 -7.71 -4.98
C GLU A 236 -39.98 -8.53 -3.69
N ARG A 237 -40.01 -9.87 -3.79
CA ARG A 237 -39.84 -10.75 -2.64
C ARG A 237 -38.46 -10.59 -2.01
N VAL A 238 -37.40 -10.56 -2.81
CA VAL A 238 -36.03 -10.35 -2.33
C VAL A 238 -35.91 -9.03 -1.56
N LEU A 239 -36.51 -7.95 -2.08
CA LEU A 239 -36.52 -6.66 -1.38
C LEU A 239 -37.33 -6.69 -0.08
N ARG A 240 -38.44 -7.43 -0.03
CA ARG A 240 -39.23 -7.57 1.21
C ARG A 240 -38.49 -8.38 2.28
N GLU A 241 -37.72 -9.39 1.88
CA GLU A 241 -36.95 -10.22 2.82
C GLU A 241 -35.62 -9.56 3.23
N CYS A 242 -35.13 -8.60 2.44
CA CYS A 242 -33.95 -7.79 2.72
C CYS A 242 -34.34 -6.35 3.09
N ASP A 243 -34.70 -6.12 4.37
CA ASP A 243 -35.12 -4.80 4.89
C ASP A 243 -34.15 -3.65 4.52
N ASP A 244 -32.84 -3.93 4.39
CA ASP A 244 -31.85 -3.01 3.83
C ASP A 244 -30.92 -3.71 2.80
N PRO A 245 -31.00 -3.35 1.50
CA PRO A 245 -30.10 -3.86 0.45
C PRO A 245 -28.60 -3.61 0.71
N SER A 246 -28.27 -2.64 1.58
CA SER A 246 -26.90 -2.36 1.99
C SER A 246 -26.32 -3.45 2.90
N VAL A 247 -27.18 -4.10 3.69
CA VAL A 247 -26.86 -5.16 4.67
C VAL A 247 -27.01 -6.57 4.09
N MET A 248 -27.54 -6.70 2.87
CA MET A 248 -27.65 -7.95 2.14
C MET A 248 -26.33 -8.73 2.14
N SER A 249 -26.41 -10.03 2.45
CA SER A 249 -25.23 -10.89 2.47
C SER A 249 -24.57 -10.95 1.10
N TYR A 250 -23.25 -11.18 1.07
CA TYR A 250 -22.53 -11.34 -0.20
C TYR A 250 -23.09 -12.49 -1.04
N SER A 251 -23.53 -13.57 -0.37
CA SER A 251 -24.14 -14.74 -1.00
C SER A 251 -25.43 -14.38 -1.73
N ASP A 252 -26.35 -13.70 -1.05
CA ASP A 252 -27.65 -13.34 -1.62
C ASP A 252 -27.46 -12.36 -2.77
N ARG A 253 -26.59 -11.36 -2.59
CA ARG A 253 -26.26 -10.40 -3.64
C ARG A 253 -25.66 -11.09 -4.87
N SER A 254 -24.83 -12.11 -4.67
CA SER A 254 -24.29 -12.92 -5.76
C SER A 254 -25.39 -13.72 -6.47
N CYS A 255 -26.30 -14.34 -5.71
CA CYS A 255 -27.42 -15.11 -6.24
C CYS A 255 -28.35 -14.25 -7.11
N VAL A 256 -28.80 -13.11 -6.58
CA VAL A 256 -29.67 -12.17 -7.30
C VAL A 256 -29.02 -11.66 -8.58
N ARG A 257 -27.70 -11.38 -8.55
CA ARG A 257 -26.95 -10.96 -9.74
C ARG A 257 -26.94 -12.05 -10.82
N GLU A 258 -26.71 -13.30 -10.43
CA GLU A 258 -26.69 -14.40 -11.39
C GLU A 258 -28.08 -14.69 -11.97
N ILE A 259 -29.15 -14.51 -11.18
CA ILE A 259 -30.52 -14.55 -11.69
C ILE A 259 -30.75 -13.42 -12.69
N ALA A 260 -30.38 -12.18 -12.33
CA ALA A 260 -30.57 -11.01 -13.19
C ALA A 260 -29.85 -11.13 -14.53
N LYS A 261 -28.66 -11.75 -14.53
CA LYS A 261 -27.87 -12.04 -15.73
C LYS A 261 -28.56 -13.02 -16.68
N ARG A 262 -29.41 -13.91 -16.16
CA ARG A 262 -30.13 -14.94 -16.93
C ARG A 262 -31.50 -14.49 -17.41
N LEU A 263 -31.94 -13.28 -17.06
CA LEU A 263 -33.20 -12.73 -17.55
C LEU A 263 -33.11 -12.42 -19.05
N PRO A 264 -34.12 -12.78 -19.87
CA PRO A 264 -34.24 -12.30 -21.25
C PRO A 264 -34.23 -10.77 -21.32
N ASP A 265 -33.64 -10.20 -22.37
CA ASP A 265 -33.56 -8.74 -22.55
C ASP A 265 -34.92 -8.06 -22.56
N THR A 266 -35.97 -8.73 -23.05
CA THR A 266 -37.35 -8.20 -23.02
C THR A 266 -37.87 -7.96 -21.61
N ILE A 267 -37.44 -8.76 -20.63
CA ILE A 267 -37.82 -8.59 -19.21
C ILE A 267 -36.83 -7.65 -18.51
N ASN A 268 -35.53 -7.83 -18.77
CA ASN A 268 -34.48 -7.06 -18.11
C ASN A 268 -34.50 -5.56 -18.48
N ASN A 269 -35.08 -5.21 -19.64
CA ASN A 269 -35.25 -3.83 -20.09
C ASN A 269 -36.57 -3.19 -19.66
N ASP A 270 -37.46 -3.93 -19.01
CA ASP A 270 -38.70 -3.36 -18.47
C ASP A 270 -38.40 -2.41 -17.31
N ILE A 271 -39.09 -1.27 -17.28
CA ILE A 271 -38.82 -0.21 -16.30
C ILE A 271 -39.06 -0.65 -14.86
N GLN A 272 -40.00 -1.57 -14.60
CA GLN A 272 -40.27 -2.07 -13.25
C GLN A 272 -39.10 -2.93 -12.75
N ILE A 273 -38.58 -3.81 -13.61
CA ILE A 273 -37.41 -4.63 -13.30
C ILE A 273 -36.16 -3.76 -13.11
N ILE A 274 -35.95 -2.74 -13.96
CA ILE A 274 -34.84 -1.80 -13.82
C ILE A 274 -34.89 -1.08 -12.46
N LYS A 275 -36.07 -0.59 -12.04
CA LYS A 275 -36.25 0.09 -10.74
C LYS A 275 -35.87 -0.83 -9.57
N LEU A 276 -36.39 -2.06 -9.55
CA LEU A 276 -36.05 -3.03 -8.50
C LEU A 276 -34.57 -3.41 -8.52
N ALA A 277 -33.99 -3.59 -9.71
CA ALA A 277 -32.57 -3.89 -9.88
C ALA A 277 -31.66 -2.77 -9.36
N ARG A 278 -32.07 -1.51 -9.47
CA ARG A 278 -31.36 -0.36 -8.85
C ARG A 278 -31.45 -0.41 -7.33
N GLN A 279 -32.62 -0.68 -6.76
CA GLN A 279 -32.81 -0.81 -5.31
C GLN A 279 -31.95 -1.95 -4.73
N LEU A 280 -31.82 -3.05 -5.47
CA LEU A 280 -30.98 -4.21 -5.13
C LEU A 280 -29.47 -4.00 -5.41
N ARG A 281 -29.05 -2.80 -5.88
CA ARG A 281 -27.67 -2.47 -6.27
C ARG A 281 -27.06 -3.43 -7.30
N ILE A 282 -27.90 -3.92 -8.21
CA ILE A 282 -27.49 -4.68 -9.40
C ILE A 282 -27.10 -3.71 -10.52
N ARG A 283 -27.83 -2.58 -10.60
CA ARG A 283 -27.62 -1.46 -11.52
C ARG A 283 -27.33 -0.19 -10.71
N GLU A 284 -26.35 0.61 -11.13
CA GLU A 284 -25.98 1.85 -10.45
C GLU A 284 -25.64 2.96 -11.45
N PHE A 285 -26.15 4.17 -11.24
CA PHE A 285 -25.78 5.32 -12.07
C PHE A 285 -24.31 5.69 -11.86
N LYS A 286 -23.55 5.71 -12.96
CA LYS A 286 -22.23 6.32 -13.01
C LYS A 286 -22.33 7.81 -13.30
N ARG A 287 -23.14 8.18 -14.30
CA ARG A 287 -23.34 9.57 -14.73
C ARG A 287 -24.77 9.80 -15.19
N LYS A 288 -25.25 11.02 -14.92
CA LYS A 288 -26.53 11.55 -15.38
C LYS A 288 -26.21 12.98 -15.83
N TYR A 289 -26.42 13.34 -17.09
CA TYR A 289 -26.06 14.67 -17.56
C TYR A 289 -26.81 15.09 -18.81
N PHE A 290 -26.85 16.40 -19.07
CA PHE A 290 -27.22 16.96 -20.36
C PHE A 290 -25.94 17.19 -21.18
N ASP A 291 -25.93 16.71 -22.42
CA ASP A 291 -24.86 16.96 -23.37
C ASP A 291 -25.27 18.11 -24.30
N SER A 292 -24.53 19.22 -24.20
CA SER A 292 -24.79 20.43 -24.97
C SER A 292 -24.39 20.30 -26.44
N GLU A 293 -23.50 19.36 -26.80
CA GLU A 293 -23.10 19.15 -28.21
C GLU A 293 -24.17 18.38 -28.98
N THR A 294 -24.74 17.34 -28.36
CA THR A 294 -25.78 16.50 -28.98
C THR A 294 -27.20 16.96 -28.66
N HIS A 295 -27.37 17.89 -27.72
CA HIS A 295 -28.66 18.34 -27.19
C HIS A 295 -29.51 17.19 -26.63
N ARG A 296 -28.87 16.26 -25.90
CA ARG A 296 -29.55 15.09 -25.32
C ARG A 296 -29.25 14.92 -23.84
N PHE A 297 -30.22 14.36 -23.13
CA PHE A 297 -30.01 13.89 -21.75
C PHE A 297 -29.49 12.46 -21.79
N ILE A 298 -28.42 12.19 -21.04
CA ILE A 298 -27.70 10.93 -21.07
C ILE A 298 -27.61 10.34 -19.67
N THR A 299 -27.96 9.06 -19.55
CA THR A 299 -27.65 8.24 -18.38
C THR A 299 -26.62 7.17 -18.73
N ILE A 300 -25.64 6.99 -17.86
CA ILE A 300 -24.66 5.90 -17.95
C ILE A 300 -24.80 5.08 -16.67
N GLU A 301 -25.16 3.82 -16.80
CA GLU A 301 -25.38 2.89 -15.69
C GLU A 301 -24.40 1.72 -15.75
N ARG A 302 -23.78 1.42 -14.60
CA ARG A 302 -23.02 0.18 -14.42
C ARG A 302 -23.99 -0.94 -14.10
N ILE A 303 -23.87 -2.04 -14.82
CA ILE A 303 -24.61 -3.27 -14.54
C ILE A 303 -23.61 -4.30 -14.01
N SER A 304 -23.82 -4.78 -12.80
CA SER A 304 -22.83 -5.59 -12.05
C SER A 304 -22.32 -6.85 -12.77
N TYR A 305 -23.10 -7.42 -13.67
CA TYR A 305 -22.76 -8.63 -14.45
C TYR A 305 -22.44 -8.37 -15.92
N ARG A 306 -22.33 -7.10 -16.36
CA ARG A 306 -21.90 -6.72 -17.71
C ARG A 306 -20.56 -6.00 -17.65
N GLU A 307 -19.74 -6.17 -18.68
CA GLU A 307 -18.45 -5.46 -18.79
C GLU A 307 -18.66 -4.01 -19.23
N GLU A 308 -19.60 -3.78 -20.14
CA GLU A 308 -19.92 -2.45 -20.68
C GLU A 308 -21.01 -1.76 -19.86
N ASP A 309 -20.89 -0.44 -19.77
CA ASP A 309 -21.92 0.41 -19.17
C ASP A 309 -23.11 0.57 -20.12
N GLU A 310 -24.31 0.59 -19.57
CA GLU A 310 -25.52 0.86 -20.34
C GLU A 310 -25.69 2.37 -20.49
N VAL A 311 -25.73 2.83 -21.75
CA VAL A 311 -25.98 4.22 -22.10
C VAL A 311 -27.40 4.36 -22.62
N ARG A 312 -28.13 5.33 -22.10
CA ARG A 312 -29.45 5.72 -22.64
C ARG A 312 -29.51 7.22 -22.87
N GLU A 313 -30.20 7.59 -23.92
CA GLU A 313 -30.35 8.96 -24.38
C GLU A 313 -31.84 9.33 -24.42
N PHE A 314 -32.14 10.59 -24.08
CA PHE A 314 -33.49 11.13 -24.07
C PHE A 314 -33.47 12.52 -24.71
N ASP A 315 -34.45 12.80 -25.56
CA ASP A 315 -34.60 14.10 -26.19
C ASP A 315 -35.29 15.12 -25.25
N LEU A 316 -36.16 14.64 -24.36
CA LEU A 316 -36.94 15.48 -23.44
C LEU A 316 -36.50 15.30 -21.98
N PHE A 317 -36.39 16.41 -21.25
CA PHE A 317 -36.05 16.40 -19.81
C PHE A 317 -37.05 15.57 -18.99
N VAL A 318 -38.34 15.67 -19.30
CA VAL A 318 -39.40 14.97 -18.57
C VAL A 318 -39.26 13.44 -18.68
N ASP A 319 -38.82 12.94 -19.82
CA ASP A 319 -38.64 11.49 -20.03
C ASP A 319 -37.38 10.99 -19.32
N PHE A 320 -36.31 11.78 -19.37
CA PHE A 320 -35.11 11.56 -18.56
C PHE A 320 -35.46 11.53 -17.06
N TYR A 321 -36.21 12.52 -16.56
CA TYR A 321 -36.62 12.63 -15.16
C TYR A 321 -37.48 11.43 -14.72
N LYS A 322 -38.42 10.98 -15.56
CA LYS A 322 -39.21 9.77 -15.29
C LYS A 322 -38.35 8.50 -15.25
N TYR A 323 -37.38 8.37 -16.16
CA TYR A 323 -36.51 7.19 -16.23
C TYR A 323 -35.61 7.05 -14.99
N ILE A 324 -35.09 8.16 -14.47
CA ILE A 324 -34.28 8.19 -13.24
C ILE A 324 -35.12 8.21 -11.97
N ASP A 325 -36.43 7.98 -12.08
CA ASP A 325 -37.39 7.94 -10.96
C ASP A 325 -37.40 9.24 -10.13
N GLY A 326 -37.21 10.37 -10.81
CA GLY A 326 -37.19 11.71 -10.23
C GLY A 326 -35.95 12.06 -9.40
N ASP A 327 -34.94 11.19 -9.35
CA ASP A 327 -33.70 11.43 -8.60
C ASP A 327 -32.66 12.19 -9.43
N LEU A 328 -32.63 13.52 -9.26
CA LEU A 328 -31.65 14.40 -9.92
C LEU A 328 -30.33 14.56 -9.17
N ARG A 329 -30.13 13.89 -8.02
CA ARG A 329 -28.88 14.04 -7.25
C ARG A 329 -27.68 13.66 -8.10
N ASN A 330 -26.64 14.50 -8.11
CA ASN A 330 -25.44 14.36 -8.93
C ASN A 330 -25.68 14.38 -10.46
N ALA A 331 -26.86 14.80 -10.93
CA ALA A 331 -27.08 15.04 -12.35
C ALA A 331 -26.41 16.36 -12.78
N ASN A 332 -25.62 16.34 -13.85
CA ASN A 332 -25.03 17.54 -14.44
C ASN A 332 -25.95 18.13 -15.51
N LEU A 333 -26.70 19.16 -15.14
CA LEU A 333 -27.66 19.87 -15.99
C LEU A 333 -27.29 21.35 -16.12
N HIS A 334 -26.02 21.68 -15.87
CA HIS A 334 -25.55 23.05 -15.77
C HIS A 334 -25.72 23.83 -17.08
N ASP A 335 -25.56 23.14 -18.21
CA ASP A 335 -25.60 23.73 -19.55
C ASP A 335 -27.00 23.67 -20.19
N TYR A 336 -28.03 23.18 -19.47
CA TYR A 336 -29.42 23.19 -19.94
C TYR A 336 -30.17 24.44 -19.43
N ASP A 337 -30.97 25.09 -20.28
CA ASP A 337 -31.54 26.41 -19.98
C ASP A 337 -32.94 26.38 -19.31
N PHE A 338 -33.64 25.24 -19.36
CA PHE A 338 -34.96 25.04 -18.75
C PHE A 338 -36.02 26.10 -19.13
N LYS A 339 -35.95 26.69 -20.33
CA LYS A 339 -36.92 27.73 -20.72
C LYS A 339 -38.34 27.21 -20.90
N GLU A 340 -38.50 25.94 -21.23
CA GLU A 340 -39.81 25.32 -21.51
C GLU A 340 -40.39 24.60 -20.28
N GLU A 341 -39.61 24.45 -19.20
CA GLU A 341 -39.98 23.69 -18.01
C GLU A 341 -39.93 24.54 -16.73
N SER A 342 -41.00 24.48 -15.93
CA SER A 342 -40.99 25.07 -14.59
C SER A 342 -40.30 24.14 -13.60
N LEU A 343 -39.09 24.50 -13.17
CA LEU A 343 -38.28 23.72 -12.21
C LEU A 343 -38.99 23.49 -10.86
N ALA A 344 -39.94 24.34 -10.47
CA ALA A 344 -40.75 24.17 -9.26
C ALA A 344 -41.59 22.87 -9.24
N ASN A 345 -41.78 22.22 -10.39
CA ASN A 345 -42.52 20.96 -10.50
C ASN A 345 -41.63 19.72 -10.25
N PHE A 346 -40.33 19.89 -10.02
CA PHE A 346 -39.37 18.80 -9.93
C PHE A 346 -38.57 18.87 -8.62
N ASN A 347 -38.17 17.72 -8.10
CA ASN A 347 -37.18 17.67 -7.02
C ASN A 347 -35.77 17.88 -7.61
N ILE A 348 -35.26 19.11 -7.52
CA ILE A 348 -33.94 19.50 -8.03
C ILE A 348 -32.82 19.38 -6.99
N GLU A 349 -33.09 18.79 -5.82
CA GLU A 349 -32.10 18.66 -4.75
C GLU A 349 -30.85 17.88 -5.22
N GLY A 350 -29.68 18.51 -5.04
CA GLY A 350 -28.39 17.92 -5.42
C GLY A 350 -28.12 17.85 -6.93
N ALA A 351 -28.97 18.44 -7.77
CA ALA A 351 -28.73 18.61 -9.20
C ALA A 351 -27.74 19.76 -9.43
N TYR A 352 -26.80 19.59 -10.36
CA TYR A 352 -25.89 20.65 -10.78
C TYR A 352 -26.54 21.47 -11.88
N ILE A 353 -27.19 22.57 -11.49
CA ILE A 353 -27.88 23.55 -12.35
C ILE A 353 -27.21 24.91 -12.16
N SER A 354 -27.10 25.70 -13.22
CA SER A 354 -26.46 27.02 -13.14
C SER A 354 -27.26 28.01 -12.26
N SER A 355 -26.55 28.87 -11.54
CA SER A 355 -27.18 29.91 -10.72
C SER A 355 -28.06 30.85 -11.54
N ALA A 356 -27.68 31.15 -12.79
CA ALA A 356 -28.45 32.01 -13.70
C ALA A 356 -29.87 31.45 -13.95
N VAL A 357 -29.98 30.16 -14.27
CA VAL A 357 -31.28 29.49 -14.48
C VAL A 357 -32.12 29.53 -13.20
N LEU A 358 -31.50 29.25 -12.05
CA LEU A 358 -32.20 29.27 -10.77
C LEU A 358 -32.70 30.69 -10.40
N ILE A 359 -31.95 31.73 -10.76
CA ILE A 359 -32.36 33.14 -10.55
C ILE A 359 -33.57 33.46 -11.43
N GLU A 360 -33.51 33.12 -12.72
CA GLU A 360 -34.60 33.33 -13.68
C GLU A 360 -35.89 32.63 -13.24
N GLN A 361 -35.77 31.45 -12.63
CA GLN A 361 -36.89 30.64 -12.14
C GLN A 361 -37.31 30.97 -10.69
N HIS A 362 -36.70 31.97 -10.04
CA HIS A 362 -36.95 32.35 -8.65
C HIS A 362 -36.71 31.22 -7.61
N LEU A 363 -35.77 30.31 -7.89
CA LEU A 363 -35.39 29.18 -7.04
C LEU A 363 -33.97 29.32 -6.45
N TYR A 364 -33.25 30.38 -6.79
CA TYR A 364 -31.89 30.60 -6.30
C TYR A 364 -31.86 31.00 -4.83
N ASN A 365 -30.99 30.34 -4.06
CA ASN A 365 -30.67 30.68 -2.69
C ASN A 365 -29.28 31.30 -2.64
N ASP A 366 -29.20 32.58 -2.29
CA ASP A 366 -27.95 33.33 -2.28
C ASP A 366 -27.15 33.19 -0.98
N SER A 367 -27.70 32.53 0.05
CA SER A 367 -27.11 32.52 1.41
C SER A 367 -25.68 32.00 1.45
N PHE A 368 -25.37 30.95 0.68
CA PHE A 368 -24.02 30.40 0.60
C PHE A 368 -23.06 31.38 -0.06
N TYR A 369 -23.46 31.99 -1.17
CA TYR A 369 -22.63 32.93 -1.92
C TYR A 369 -22.40 34.22 -1.12
N ASP A 370 -23.47 34.75 -0.52
CA ASP A 370 -23.47 35.95 0.32
C ASP A 370 -22.54 35.77 1.52
N LYS A 371 -22.60 34.62 2.20
CA LYS A 371 -21.75 34.33 3.36
C LYS A 371 -20.28 34.08 3.01
N ASN A 372 -19.99 33.30 1.96
CA ASN A 372 -18.65 32.71 1.77
C ASN A 372 -17.83 33.31 0.62
N ILE A 373 -18.47 33.96 -0.37
CA ILE A 373 -17.80 34.43 -1.60
C ILE A 373 -17.89 35.94 -1.76
N LYS A 374 -19.10 36.50 -1.71
CA LYS A 374 -19.41 37.89 -2.07
C LYS A 374 -18.54 38.90 -1.32
N ASP A 375 -17.92 39.83 -2.05
CA ASP A 375 -17.10 40.89 -1.47
C ASP A 375 -17.94 42.14 -1.19
N PHE A 376 -18.20 42.42 0.09
CA PHE A 376 -19.01 43.56 0.53
C PHE A 376 -18.23 44.88 0.60
N GLU A 377 -16.90 44.83 0.71
CA GLU A 377 -16.10 46.01 1.04
C GLU A 377 -15.25 46.51 -0.13
N ARG A 378 -15.16 45.77 -1.24
CA ARG A 378 -14.18 46.00 -2.34
C ARG A 378 -12.73 46.11 -1.82
N ASN A 379 -12.46 45.67 -0.60
CA ASN A 379 -11.15 45.73 0.03
C ASN A 379 -10.21 44.63 -0.50
N THR A 380 -10.71 43.63 -1.23
CA THR A 380 -9.86 42.60 -1.85
C THR A 380 -9.10 43.09 -3.09
N GLU A 381 -9.55 44.16 -3.76
CA GLU A 381 -8.80 44.82 -4.85
C GLU A 381 -7.61 45.66 -4.33
N LEU A 382 -7.56 45.97 -3.04
CA LEU A 382 -6.74 47.05 -2.49
C LEU A 382 -5.30 46.70 -2.11
N MET A 383 -4.78 45.49 -2.37
CA MET A 383 -3.46 45.11 -1.83
C MET A 383 -2.40 44.55 -2.77
N ILE A 384 -2.65 44.01 -3.96
CA ILE A 384 -1.54 43.62 -4.88
C ILE A 384 -1.92 43.88 -6.34
N SER A 385 -1.25 44.87 -6.96
CA SER A 385 -1.36 45.13 -8.40
C SER A 385 -0.80 43.94 -9.18
N LYS A 386 -1.40 43.66 -10.35
CA LYS A 386 -0.95 42.62 -11.29
C LYS A 386 0.52 42.75 -11.70
N GLU A 387 1.12 43.93 -11.48
CA GLU A 387 2.52 44.26 -11.79
C GLU A 387 3.52 43.70 -10.75
N ASN A 388 3.07 43.35 -9.54
CA ASN A 388 3.92 42.80 -8.47
C ASN A 388 3.97 41.25 -8.46
N GLU A 389 3.07 40.57 -9.16
CA GLU A 389 3.09 39.12 -9.34
C GLU A 389 4.00 38.74 -10.52
N VAL A 390 5.14 38.12 -10.24
CA VAL A 390 6.00 37.52 -11.26
C VAL A 390 5.75 36.01 -11.27
N VAL A 391 4.80 35.56 -12.10
CA VAL A 391 4.42 34.14 -12.17
C VAL A 391 4.68 33.59 -13.57
N GLU A 392 5.90 33.13 -13.84
CA GLU A 392 6.12 32.10 -14.85
C GLU A 392 6.00 30.73 -14.18
N SER A 393 4.83 30.10 -14.30
CA SER A 393 4.59 28.72 -13.86
C SER A 393 4.68 27.78 -15.06
N ILE A 394 5.91 27.40 -15.40
CA ILE A 394 6.15 26.15 -16.13
C ILE A 394 6.39 25.09 -15.05
N SER A 395 5.82 23.89 -15.23
CA SER A 395 6.12 22.74 -14.37
C SER A 395 7.60 22.40 -14.52
N VAL A 396 8.43 22.88 -13.60
CA VAL A 396 9.84 22.55 -13.55
C VAL A 396 10.00 21.45 -12.51
N LEU A 397 10.51 20.31 -12.97
CA LEU A 397 11.00 19.26 -12.10
C LEU A 397 12.39 19.70 -11.63
N HIS A 398 12.58 19.87 -10.33
CA HIS A 398 13.91 20.13 -9.77
C HIS A 398 14.65 18.81 -9.64
N ASP A 399 15.29 18.38 -10.73
CA ASP A 399 15.98 17.08 -10.80
C ASP A 399 17.37 17.09 -10.10
N ILE A 400 17.60 18.03 -9.19
CA ILE A 400 18.90 18.26 -8.57
C ILE A 400 18.95 17.63 -7.17
N GLY A 401 19.42 16.37 -7.12
CA GLY A 401 20.62 16.00 -6.36
C GLY A 401 20.63 15.98 -4.82
N LEU A 402 19.49 15.99 -4.11
CA LEU A 402 19.51 15.74 -2.65
C LEU A 402 19.73 14.26 -2.29
N VAL A 403 19.54 13.37 -3.26
CA VAL A 403 19.95 11.96 -3.23
C VAL A 403 21.17 11.85 -4.14
N SER A 404 22.26 11.23 -3.66
CA SER A 404 23.44 11.05 -4.49
C SER A 404 23.06 10.29 -5.76
N ASN A 405 23.52 10.79 -6.90
CA ASN A 405 23.39 10.10 -8.19
C ASN A 405 24.18 8.77 -8.24
N ASP A 406 24.75 8.32 -7.13
CA ASP A 406 25.58 7.12 -7.06
C ASP A 406 24.79 5.87 -6.67
N SER A 407 23.53 5.99 -6.25
CA SER A 407 22.69 4.81 -5.97
C SER A 407 22.24 4.15 -7.27
N LEU A 408 22.43 2.84 -7.36
CA LEU A 408 22.04 2.06 -8.54
C LEU A 408 20.52 1.92 -8.67
N ASN A 409 19.79 1.99 -7.56
CA ASN A 409 18.33 2.00 -7.52
C ASN A 409 17.79 3.28 -6.89
N ASP A 410 16.65 3.76 -7.40
CA ASP A 410 15.94 4.91 -6.83
C ASP A 410 15.03 4.42 -5.69
N ASN A 411 15.48 4.59 -4.45
CA ASN A 411 14.71 4.32 -3.23
C ASN A 411 14.44 5.64 -2.50
N SER A 412 13.75 6.56 -3.18
CA SER A 412 13.39 7.88 -2.65
C SER A 412 11.88 8.08 -2.53
N HIS A 413 11.47 8.94 -1.60
CA HIS A 413 10.15 9.57 -1.60
C HIS A 413 10.20 10.80 -2.50
N LYS A 414 9.12 11.01 -3.26
CA LYS A 414 8.87 12.34 -3.83
C LYS A 414 8.14 13.18 -2.80
N ILE A 415 8.65 14.39 -2.61
CA ILE A 415 8.05 15.39 -1.73
C ILE A 415 7.47 16.47 -2.64
N TYR A 416 6.17 16.36 -2.92
CA TYR A 416 5.44 17.36 -3.70
C TYR A 416 5.15 18.57 -2.82
N TYR A 417 5.14 19.78 -3.38
CA TYR A 417 4.84 20.99 -2.62
C TYR A 417 4.11 22.04 -3.47
N ILE A 418 3.30 22.88 -2.82
CA ILE A 418 2.59 24.02 -3.41
C ILE A 418 2.14 25.01 -2.31
N SER A 419 1.95 26.28 -2.65
CA SER A 419 1.43 27.31 -1.73
C SER A 419 0.68 28.42 -2.46
N ASP A 420 0.05 29.31 -1.69
CA ASP A 420 -0.53 30.58 -2.18
C ASP A 420 -1.55 30.38 -3.31
N ILE A 421 -2.52 29.48 -3.11
CA ILE A 421 -3.56 29.18 -4.11
C ILE A 421 -4.62 30.31 -4.16
N HIS A 422 -4.92 30.98 -3.05
CA HIS A 422 -5.85 32.13 -2.97
C HIS A 422 -7.23 31.89 -3.61
N LEU A 423 -7.89 30.83 -3.19
CA LEU A 423 -9.09 30.29 -3.84
C LEU A 423 -10.27 31.27 -3.86
N ASN A 424 -10.54 32.03 -2.80
CA ASN A 424 -11.63 33.02 -2.81
C ASN A 424 -11.47 34.08 -3.90
N HIS A 425 -10.24 34.55 -4.16
CA HIS A 425 -10.00 35.52 -5.24
C HIS A 425 -10.30 34.92 -6.62
N LYS A 426 -9.95 33.64 -6.80
CA LYS A 426 -10.26 32.89 -8.03
C LYS A 426 -11.76 32.67 -8.19
N LEU A 427 -12.46 32.37 -7.08
CA LEU A 427 -13.91 32.20 -7.07
C LEU A 427 -14.67 33.50 -7.37
N LEU A 428 -14.26 34.63 -6.77
CA LEU A 428 -14.83 35.96 -7.09
C LEU A 428 -14.68 36.32 -8.57
N LYS A 429 -13.58 35.89 -9.20
CA LYS A 429 -13.35 36.13 -10.63
C LYS A 429 -14.13 35.17 -11.52
N ALA A 430 -14.33 33.92 -11.09
CA ALA A 430 -15.12 32.92 -11.81
C ALA A 430 -16.63 33.18 -11.69
N PHE A 431 -17.06 33.67 -10.54
CA PHE A 431 -18.45 33.91 -10.17
C PHE A 431 -18.61 35.34 -9.63
N PRO A 432 -18.65 36.36 -10.51
CA PRO A 432 -18.68 37.76 -10.08
C PRO A 432 -20.03 38.21 -9.51
N ILE A 433 -21.13 37.53 -9.88
CA ILE A 433 -22.50 37.94 -9.54
C ILE A 433 -23.14 36.95 -8.58
N SER A 434 -23.11 35.66 -8.92
CA SER A 434 -23.81 34.59 -8.19
C SER A 434 -23.11 33.25 -8.40
N ALA A 435 -23.26 32.34 -7.44
CA ALA A 435 -22.95 30.93 -7.58
C ALA A 435 -23.69 30.12 -6.51
N THR A 436 -24.14 28.94 -6.89
CA THR A 436 -24.57 27.90 -5.96
C THR A 436 -23.35 27.27 -5.27
N GLU A 437 -23.58 26.66 -4.10
CA GLU A 437 -22.54 25.86 -3.43
C GLU A 437 -21.98 24.77 -4.35
N LEU A 438 -22.83 24.16 -5.18
CA LEU A 438 -22.43 23.10 -6.09
C LEU A 438 -21.56 23.60 -7.25
N GLU A 439 -21.84 24.79 -7.80
CA GLU A 439 -20.96 25.46 -8.78
C GLU A 439 -19.56 25.72 -8.19
N VAL A 440 -19.50 26.26 -6.96
CA VAL A 440 -18.23 26.50 -6.26
C VAL A 440 -17.48 25.18 -6.01
N LYS A 441 -18.18 24.14 -5.53
CA LYS A 441 -17.60 22.82 -5.32
C LYS A 441 -17.09 22.18 -6.61
N MET A 442 -17.82 22.30 -7.73
CA MET A 442 -17.38 21.79 -9.03
C MET A 442 -16.14 22.53 -9.53
N TYR A 443 -16.08 23.85 -9.38
CA TYR A 443 -14.91 24.64 -9.71
C TYR A 443 -13.67 24.18 -8.93
N ILE A 444 -13.81 24.03 -7.60
CA ILE A 444 -12.74 23.55 -6.71
C ILE A 444 -12.29 22.15 -7.11
N ARG A 445 -13.24 21.23 -7.36
CA ARG A 445 -12.94 19.85 -7.80
C ARG A 445 -12.13 19.83 -9.09
N GLN A 446 -12.48 20.68 -10.07
CA GLN A 446 -11.72 20.78 -11.33
C GLN A 446 -10.31 21.34 -11.10
N LEU A 447 -10.17 22.34 -10.23
CA LEU A 447 -8.87 22.91 -9.86
C LEU A 447 -7.97 21.86 -9.19
N VAL A 448 -8.49 21.14 -8.19
CA VAL A 448 -7.82 20.03 -7.50
C VAL A 448 -7.39 18.96 -8.51
N LYS A 449 -8.30 18.57 -9.40
CA LYS A 449 -8.01 17.58 -10.45
C LYS A 449 -6.83 18.04 -11.31
N LYS A 450 -6.87 19.28 -11.81
CA LYS A 450 -5.81 19.87 -12.63
C LYS A 450 -4.46 19.88 -11.90
N MET A 451 -4.46 20.23 -10.61
CA MET A 451 -3.27 20.25 -9.77
C MET A 451 -2.68 18.85 -9.56
N VAL A 452 -3.49 17.89 -9.11
CA VAL A 452 -3.03 16.54 -8.75
C VAL A 452 -2.63 15.72 -9.98
N ASP A 453 -3.31 15.91 -11.12
CA ASP A 453 -2.98 15.18 -12.35
C ASP A 453 -1.59 15.54 -12.92
N THR A 454 -0.90 16.59 -12.44
CA THR A 454 0.50 16.84 -12.80
C THR A 454 1.46 15.84 -12.16
N ALA A 455 1.07 15.19 -11.06
CA ALA A 455 1.84 14.14 -10.38
C ALA A 455 1.59 12.76 -11.01
N THR A 456 1.99 12.61 -12.27
CA THR A 456 1.65 11.44 -13.11
C THR A 456 2.24 10.10 -12.63
N ASP A 457 3.33 10.14 -11.85
CA ASP A 457 4.12 8.98 -11.42
C ASP A 457 4.35 8.94 -9.89
N HIS A 458 3.38 9.46 -9.12
CA HIS A 458 3.40 9.42 -7.66
C HIS A 458 3.25 7.99 -7.11
N SER A 459 3.74 7.78 -5.90
CA SER A 459 3.59 6.54 -5.11
C SER A 459 2.67 6.77 -3.89
N TYR A 460 2.14 5.67 -3.32
CA TYR A 460 1.31 5.73 -2.11
C TYR A 460 2.03 6.34 -0.90
N GLU A 461 3.37 6.28 -0.90
CA GLU A 461 4.26 6.74 0.17
C GLU A 461 4.88 8.12 -0.12
N ASP A 462 4.45 8.81 -1.17
CA ASP A 462 4.95 10.16 -1.46
C ASP A 462 4.22 11.22 -0.62
N TYR A 463 4.90 12.31 -0.30
CA TYR A 463 4.36 13.41 0.52
C TYR A 463 3.83 14.55 -0.33
N LEU A 464 2.81 15.25 0.15
CA LEU A 464 2.33 16.53 -0.39
C LEU A 464 2.35 17.60 0.68
N LEU A 465 3.21 18.62 0.51
CA LEU A 465 3.35 19.76 1.39
C LEU A 465 2.49 20.94 0.89
N LEU A 466 1.67 21.50 1.77
CA LEU A 466 0.86 22.69 1.50
C LEU A 466 1.30 23.81 2.44
N ALA A 467 2.03 24.80 1.90
CA ALA A 467 2.63 25.88 2.68
C ALA A 467 1.71 27.11 2.83
N GLY A 468 0.45 26.88 3.21
CA GLY A 468 -0.52 27.93 3.52
C GLY A 468 -1.09 28.72 2.34
N ASP A 469 -1.99 29.67 2.67
CA ASP A 469 -2.68 30.59 1.77
C ASP A 469 -3.49 29.89 0.66
N ILE A 470 -4.25 28.88 1.07
CA ILE A 470 -5.29 28.24 0.26
C ILE A 470 -6.49 29.16 0.11
N SER A 471 -6.98 29.71 1.22
CA SER A 471 -8.24 30.46 1.25
C SER A 471 -8.37 31.26 2.54
N PHE A 472 -8.91 32.47 2.45
CA PHE A 472 -9.17 33.29 3.63
C PHE A 472 -10.51 32.98 4.33
N ASN A 473 -11.33 32.10 3.75
CA ASN A 473 -12.60 31.68 4.31
C ASN A 473 -12.54 30.19 4.67
N PHE A 474 -12.95 29.86 5.90
CA PHE A 474 -12.85 28.51 6.45
C PHE A 474 -13.71 27.49 5.69
N GLU A 475 -14.94 27.84 5.31
CA GLU A 475 -15.83 26.96 4.54
C GLU A 475 -15.25 26.64 3.14
N ILE A 476 -14.64 27.63 2.47
CA ILE A 476 -13.96 27.40 1.19
C ILE A 476 -12.71 26.53 1.35
N SER A 477 -11.92 26.73 2.42
CA SER A 477 -10.83 25.83 2.78
C SER A 477 -11.34 24.40 3.01
N THR A 478 -12.43 24.25 3.76
CA THR A 478 -13.07 22.95 4.03
C THR A 478 -13.48 22.24 2.74
N LEU A 479 -14.09 22.96 1.79
CA LEU A 479 -14.43 22.41 0.47
C LEU A 479 -13.19 21.99 -0.32
N PHE A 480 -12.13 22.81 -0.32
CA PHE A 480 -10.87 22.49 -0.98
C PHE A 480 -10.24 21.20 -0.45
N TYR A 481 -9.99 21.11 0.87
CA TYR A 481 -9.34 19.95 1.47
C TYR A 481 -10.19 18.69 1.36
N THR A 482 -11.52 18.81 1.46
CA THR A 482 -12.45 17.69 1.26
C THR A 482 -12.37 17.14 -0.15
N GLU A 483 -12.39 17.99 -1.18
CA GLU A 483 -12.30 17.54 -2.57
C GLU A 483 -10.88 17.07 -2.93
N LEU A 484 -9.84 17.67 -2.33
CA LEU A 484 -8.44 17.21 -2.42
C LEU A 484 -8.29 15.77 -1.93
N VAL A 485 -8.73 15.47 -0.71
CA VAL A 485 -8.62 14.13 -0.13
C VAL A 485 -9.45 13.11 -0.92
N LYS A 486 -10.66 13.46 -1.37
CA LYS A 486 -11.46 12.57 -2.22
C LYS A 486 -10.73 12.24 -3.53
N TYR A 487 -10.17 13.23 -4.20
CA TYR A 487 -9.47 13.01 -5.46
C TYR A 487 -8.19 12.21 -5.27
N LEU A 488 -7.38 12.55 -4.26
CA LEU A 488 -6.15 11.83 -3.91
C LEU A 488 -6.40 10.36 -3.53
N LYS A 489 -7.45 10.06 -2.75
CA LYS A 489 -7.86 8.68 -2.47
C LYS A 489 -8.19 7.90 -3.74
N SER A 490 -8.85 8.54 -4.72
CA SER A 490 -9.14 7.91 -6.02
C SER A 490 -7.89 7.57 -6.83
N LYS A 491 -6.76 8.24 -6.55
CA LYS A 491 -5.45 8.01 -7.15
C LYS A 491 -4.55 7.07 -6.36
N ARG A 492 -5.02 6.52 -5.22
CA ARG A 492 -4.24 5.72 -4.26
C ARG A 492 -3.10 6.51 -3.60
N TRP A 493 -3.36 7.76 -3.22
CA TRP A 493 -2.47 8.52 -2.35
C TRP A 493 -2.96 8.45 -0.90
N ASN A 494 -2.04 8.22 0.05
CA ASN A 494 -2.35 8.20 1.48
C ASN A 494 -2.62 9.62 2.03
N PRO A 495 -3.81 9.92 2.59
CA PRO A 495 -4.10 11.24 3.16
C PRO A 495 -3.15 11.67 4.29
N LEU A 496 -2.62 10.71 5.07
CA LEU A 496 -1.69 11.00 6.18
C LEU A 496 -0.34 11.57 5.71
N GLN A 497 -0.07 11.50 4.41
CA GLN A 497 1.14 12.04 3.78
C GLN A 497 0.91 13.46 3.23
N ILE A 498 -0.28 14.03 3.42
CA ILE A 498 -0.58 15.44 3.14
C ILE A 498 -0.21 16.21 4.40
N VAL A 499 0.80 17.08 4.29
CA VAL A 499 1.33 17.89 5.41
C VAL A 499 1.01 19.35 5.14
N VAL A 500 0.34 19.99 6.08
CA VAL A 500 -0.19 21.34 5.93
C VAL A 500 0.34 22.24 7.05
N VAL A 501 0.68 23.47 6.68
CA VAL A 501 0.80 24.61 7.61
C VAL A 501 -0.17 25.70 7.18
N LEU A 502 -0.61 26.54 8.12
CA LEU A 502 -1.47 27.69 7.79
C LEU A 502 -0.63 28.83 7.22
N GLY A 503 -1.23 29.62 6.35
CA GLY A 503 -0.74 30.94 5.95
C GLY A 503 -1.48 32.06 6.65
N ASN A 504 -1.10 33.30 6.36
CA ASN A 504 -1.72 34.45 7.01
C ASN A 504 -3.17 34.66 6.56
N HIS A 505 -3.55 34.22 5.36
CA HIS A 505 -4.93 34.31 4.88
C HIS A 505 -5.88 33.42 5.67
N GLU A 506 -5.45 32.21 6.07
CA GLU A 506 -6.29 31.34 6.91
C GLU A 506 -6.62 31.98 8.27
N LEU A 507 -5.82 32.96 8.73
CA LEU A 507 -6.07 33.70 9.97
C LEU A 507 -7.07 34.84 9.83
N TRP A 508 -7.52 35.18 8.62
CA TRP A 508 -8.41 36.33 8.42
C TRP A 508 -9.85 36.07 8.88
N ASP A 509 -10.25 34.79 8.97
CA ASP A 509 -11.61 34.26 9.20
C ASP A 509 -12.74 35.29 9.07
N PHE A 510 -13.04 35.66 7.81
CA PHE A 510 -14.14 36.56 7.53
C PHE A 510 -15.48 35.81 7.64
N ASN A 511 -16.10 35.82 8.81
CA ASN A 511 -17.55 35.68 8.88
C ASN A 511 -18.16 36.99 8.35
N ARG A 512 -18.32 37.11 7.03
CA ARG A 512 -18.68 38.33 6.27
C ARG A 512 -20.06 38.93 6.57
N HIS A 513 -20.73 38.51 7.64
CA HIS A 513 -21.85 39.28 8.14
C HIS A 513 -21.31 40.38 9.05
N GLY A 514 -21.42 41.62 8.56
CA GLY A 514 -21.30 42.85 9.35
C GLY A 514 -22.34 42.97 10.47
N SER A 515 -22.74 41.87 11.10
CA SER A 515 -23.28 41.91 12.45
C SER A 515 -22.13 42.33 13.36
N THR A 516 -22.28 43.50 13.96
CA THR A 516 -21.45 44.09 15.01
C THR A 516 -21.26 43.19 16.26
N HIS A 517 -21.64 41.90 16.19
CA HIS A 517 -21.70 40.92 17.28
C HIS A 517 -21.14 39.53 16.88
N ALA A 518 -20.48 39.36 15.72
CA ALA A 518 -19.76 38.12 15.45
C ALA A 518 -18.52 38.06 16.34
N LYS A 519 -18.43 37.04 17.21
CA LYS A 519 -17.27 36.79 18.08
C LYS A 519 -16.05 36.55 17.19
N LEU A 520 -15.09 37.47 17.21
CA LEU A 520 -13.79 37.27 16.57
C LEU A 520 -13.08 36.10 17.24
N LEU A 521 -12.63 35.14 16.44
CA LEU A 521 -11.88 33.99 16.94
C LEU A 521 -10.47 34.42 17.33
N THR A 522 -9.95 33.86 18.41
CA THR A 522 -8.54 34.00 18.75
C THR A 522 -7.68 33.13 17.82
N LEU A 523 -6.36 33.39 17.79
CA LEU A 523 -5.42 32.55 17.05
C LEU A 523 -5.55 31.07 17.42
N ASP A 524 -5.65 30.75 18.72
CA ASP A 524 -5.80 29.37 19.20
C ASP A 524 -7.13 28.74 18.76
N GLU A 525 -8.22 29.52 18.76
CA GLU A 525 -9.53 29.05 18.28
C GLU A 525 -9.48 28.72 16.78
N ILE A 526 -8.80 29.54 15.96
CA ILE A 526 -8.59 29.28 14.52
C ILE A 526 -7.72 28.05 14.30
N ILE A 527 -6.59 27.94 15.01
CA ILE A 527 -5.68 26.78 14.92
C ILE A 527 -6.43 25.50 15.29
N GLN A 528 -7.23 25.52 16.36
CA GLN A 528 -8.01 24.36 16.78
C GLN A 528 -9.08 23.99 15.74
N GLN A 529 -9.76 24.98 15.15
CA GLN A 529 -10.74 24.75 14.10
C GLN A 529 -10.14 24.03 12.88
N TYR A 530 -8.95 24.44 12.44
CA TYR A 530 -8.22 23.76 11.37
C TYR A 530 -7.68 22.39 11.81
N ARG A 531 -7.21 22.25 13.05
CA ARG A 531 -6.78 20.96 13.61
C ARG A 531 -7.92 19.93 13.60
N ASP A 532 -9.13 20.33 13.95
CA ASP A 532 -10.34 19.48 13.89
C ASP A 532 -10.69 19.09 12.44
N LEU A 533 -10.66 20.06 11.52
CA LEU A 533 -10.89 19.82 10.09
C LEU A 533 -9.89 18.79 9.54
N PHE A 534 -8.59 19.02 9.73
CA PHE A 534 -7.54 18.17 9.19
C PHE A 534 -7.56 16.77 9.80
N SER A 535 -7.82 16.66 11.11
CA SER A 535 -8.02 15.37 11.79
C SER A 535 -9.18 14.58 11.17
N SER A 536 -10.32 15.21 10.90
CA SER A 536 -11.48 14.55 10.28
C SER A 536 -11.21 14.03 8.85
N LEU A 537 -10.24 14.62 8.16
CA LEU A 537 -9.84 14.27 6.80
C LEU A 537 -8.63 13.30 6.76
N GLY A 538 -7.96 13.10 7.89
CA GLY A 538 -6.72 12.34 7.98
C GLY A 538 -5.51 13.05 7.37
N ILE A 539 -5.50 14.39 7.41
CA ILE A 539 -4.40 15.26 6.96
C ILE A 539 -3.48 15.55 8.15
N CYS A 540 -2.16 15.56 7.92
CA CYS A 540 -1.18 15.97 8.92
C CYS A 540 -1.10 17.51 8.97
N PHE A 541 -1.46 18.09 10.11
CA PHE A 541 -1.37 19.53 10.34
C PHE A 541 -0.27 19.83 11.35
N LEU A 542 0.64 20.73 11.01
CA LEU A 542 1.76 21.13 11.85
C LEU A 542 1.65 22.61 12.23
N GLN A 543 1.70 22.89 13.53
CA GLN A 543 1.80 24.24 14.06
C GLN A 543 2.81 24.24 15.21
N ASN A 544 4.07 24.58 14.87
CA ASN A 544 5.24 24.46 15.74
C ASN A 544 5.53 23.00 16.16
N ASP A 545 5.08 22.05 15.33
CA ASP A 545 5.16 20.61 15.57
C ASP A 545 6.26 19.97 14.68
N LEU A 546 6.79 18.82 15.11
CA LEU A 546 7.80 18.03 14.37
C LEU A 546 7.22 16.67 13.94
N LEU A 547 7.07 16.45 12.64
CA LEU A 547 6.65 15.18 12.04
C LEU A 547 7.85 14.29 11.73
N LEU A 548 7.76 13.03 12.13
CA LEU A 548 8.70 11.98 11.75
C LEU A 548 8.17 11.25 10.50
N SER A 549 9.09 10.78 9.65
CA SER A 549 8.76 10.03 8.43
C SER A 549 8.03 8.70 8.70
N ASN A 550 8.06 8.18 9.93
CA ASN A 550 7.25 7.03 10.36
C ASN A 550 5.77 7.39 10.65
N GLY A 551 5.41 8.68 10.62
CA GLY A 551 4.07 9.20 10.87
C GLY A 551 3.82 9.73 12.28
N GLU A 552 4.79 9.62 13.20
CA GLU A 552 4.67 10.17 14.57
C GLU A 552 4.84 11.69 14.56
N ILE A 553 4.08 12.40 15.39
CA ILE A 553 4.18 13.85 15.59
C ILE A 553 4.64 14.11 17.01
N ILE A 554 5.68 14.91 17.17
CA ILE A 554 6.11 15.49 18.44
C ILE A 554 5.54 16.90 18.50
N SER A 555 4.64 17.15 19.44
CA SER A 555 3.97 18.45 19.54
C SER A 555 4.91 19.55 20.04
N GLU A 556 4.52 20.80 19.86
CA GLU A 556 5.22 21.96 20.45
C GLU A 556 5.50 21.78 21.96
N GLU A 557 4.48 21.45 22.76
CA GLU A 557 4.61 21.25 24.22
C GLU A 557 5.63 20.15 24.58
N GLN A 558 5.64 19.07 23.80
CA GLN A 558 6.63 18.00 23.95
C GLN A 558 8.01 18.50 23.54
N LEU A 559 8.12 19.22 22.42
CA LEU A 559 9.38 19.79 21.96
C LEU A 559 9.95 20.78 22.96
N GLU A 560 9.15 21.54 23.71
CA GLU A 560 9.65 22.46 24.73
C GLU A 560 10.31 21.71 25.91
N SER A 561 9.73 20.59 26.33
CA SER A 561 10.11 19.86 27.55
C SER A 561 11.07 18.69 27.32
N ILE A 562 11.10 18.10 26.13
CA ILE A 562 11.90 16.91 25.81
C ILE A 562 13.40 17.15 25.96
N ASP A 563 14.12 16.15 26.47
CA ASP A 563 15.58 16.17 26.54
C ASP A 563 16.23 16.02 25.14
N GLN A 564 17.45 16.55 24.97
CA GLN A 564 18.16 16.49 23.69
C GLN A 564 18.47 15.06 23.24
N GLU A 565 18.88 14.19 24.15
CA GLU A 565 19.19 12.80 23.83
C GLU A 565 17.90 12.01 23.56
N GLU A 566 16.82 12.27 24.30
CA GLU A 566 15.52 11.66 24.04
C GLU A 566 14.98 12.02 22.64
N LEU A 567 14.97 13.31 22.27
CA LEU A 567 14.57 13.77 20.93
C LEU A 567 15.40 13.12 19.83
N LYS A 568 16.70 13.01 20.06
CA LYS A 568 17.65 12.36 19.13
C LYS A 568 17.33 10.88 18.93
N GLN A 569 17.03 10.15 20.01
CA GLN A 569 16.65 8.73 19.95
C GLN A 569 15.34 8.52 19.19
N MET A 570 14.33 9.38 19.43
CA MET A 570 13.06 9.32 18.68
C MET A 570 13.27 9.48 17.17
N CYS A 571 14.19 10.37 16.76
CA CYS A 571 14.47 10.66 15.35
C CYS A 571 15.37 9.61 14.66
N LEU A 572 15.93 8.63 15.36
CA LEU A 572 16.86 7.64 14.77
C LEU A 572 16.24 6.77 13.68
N LYS A 573 14.97 6.39 13.86
CA LYS A 573 14.24 5.53 12.92
C LYS A 573 13.51 6.32 11.83
N SER A 574 13.80 7.61 11.72
CA SER A 574 13.21 8.51 10.74
C SER A 574 14.24 8.83 9.65
N ALA A 575 13.87 8.63 8.38
CA ALA A 575 14.74 8.96 7.24
C ALA A 575 14.92 10.47 7.08
N PHE A 576 13.86 11.22 7.36
CA PHE A 576 13.85 12.68 7.47
C PHE A 576 12.76 13.10 8.47
N VAL A 577 12.76 14.37 8.88
CA VAL A 577 11.71 14.95 9.73
C VAL A 577 11.21 16.25 9.11
N ILE A 578 9.99 16.66 9.42
CA ILE A 578 9.39 17.92 8.96
C ILE A 578 9.02 18.78 10.17
N LEU A 579 9.69 19.92 10.34
CA LEU A 579 9.31 20.96 11.29
C LEU A 579 8.36 21.91 10.58
N GLY A 580 7.13 22.04 11.10
CA GLY A 580 6.09 22.82 10.44
C GLY A 580 5.44 23.87 11.34
N GLY A 581 5.16 25.04 10.78
CA GLY A 581 4.33 26.08 11.41
C GLY A 581 4.12 27.26 10.45
N LEU A 582 3.30 28.25 10.83
CA LEU A 582 3.08 29.42 9.97
C LEU A 582 4.38 30.19 9.71
N GLY A 583 5.22 30.35 10.74
CA GLY A 583 6.38 31.24 10.73
C GLY A 583 5.90 32.70 10.67
N PHE A 584 5.76 33.36 11.81
CA PHE A 584 5.25 34.74 11.85
C PHE A 584 6.28 35.76 11.33
N THR A 585 5.94 37.05 11.34
CA THR A 585 6.69 38.11 10.61
C THR A 585 7.31 39.15 11.54
N GLY A 586 7.51 38.82 12.81
CA GLY A 586 7.93 39.76 13.84
C GLY A 586 9.31 40.39 13.59
N LEU A 587 10.15 39.80 12.73
CA LEU A 587 11.44 40.38 12.31
C LEU A 587 11.36 41.21 11.03
N ASN A 588 10.26 41.14 10.29
CA ASN A 588 10.10 41.86 9.03
C ASN A 588 9.70 43.32 9.31
N SER A 589 10.53 44.27 8.88
CA SER A 589 10.30 45.70 9.12
C SER A 589 9.25 46.34 8.19
N GLN A 590 8.92 45.69 7.07
CA GLN A 590 8.06 46.24 6.02
C GLN A 590 6.70 45.56 5.94
N PHE A 591 6.63 44.25 6.17
CA PHE A 591 5.42 43.44 6.09
C PHE A 591 5.26 42.62 7.39
N ASN A 592 4.54 43.19 8.35
CA ASN A 592 4.27 42.59 9.66
C ASN A 592 2.85 42.92 10.14
N ALA A 593 2.47 42.50 11.35
CA ALA A 593 1.13 42.72 11.92
C ALA A 593 0.63 44.18 11.85
N THR A 594 1.51 45.18 11.94
CA THR A 594 1.12 46.60 11.86
C THR A 594 0.59 47.02 10.49
N GLN A 595 0.91 46.25 9.45
CA GLN A 595 0.37 46.41 8.09
C GLN A 595 -0.93 45.64 7.87
N GLY A 596 -1.47 45.00 8.92
CA GLY A 596 -2.75 44.30 8.88
C GLY A 596 -2.70 42.96 8.13
N ILE A 597 -1.53 42.35 7.96
CA ILE A 597 -1.36 41.07 7.24
C ILE A 597 -2.11 39.90 7.92
N TYR A 598 -2.36 39.98 9.22
CA TYR A 598 -3.17 39.04 10.02
C TYR A 598 -4.55 39.60 10.38
N ARG A 599 -4.92 40.76 9.81
CA ARG A 599 -6.19 41.46 10.03
C ARG A 599 -6.48 41.69 11.52
N GLN A 600 -7.57 41.12 12.03
CA GLN A 600 -8.06 41.33 13.40
C GLN A 600 -7.54 40.28 14.38
N THR A 601 -6.85 39.25 13.89
CA THR A 601 -6.36 38.13 14.70
C THR A 601 -5.08 38.50 15.45
N ILE A 602 -4.15 39.16 14.78
CA ILE A 602 -2.92 39.72 15.38
C ILE A 602 -2.75 41.15 14.89
N MET A 603 -2.95 42.10 15.81
CA MET A 603 -2.97 43.54 15.49
C MET A 603 -1.73 44.30 15.99
N SER A 604 -0.97 43.73 16.93
CA SER A 604 0.21 44.37 17.50
C SER A 604 1.49 43.67 17.04
N LEU A 605 2.54 44.47 16.85
CA LEU A 605 3.88 43.94 16.57
C LEU A 605 4.40 43.09 17.75
N ASP A 606 4.04 43.42 18.98
CA ASP A 606 4.48 42.66 20.16
C ASP A 606 3.98 41.21 20.15
N GLU A 607 2.72 40.97 19.75
CA GLU A 607 2.19 39.61 19.64
C GLU A 607 2.79 38.88 18.43
N ASP A 608 3.00 39.56 17.30
CA ASP A 608 3.71 39.00 16.13
C ASP A 608 5.14 38.56 16.49
N ILE A 609 5.88 39.40 17.22
CA ILE A 609 7.21 39.09 17.75
C ILE A 609 7.15 37.90 18.72
N LYS A 610 6.15 37.82 19.59
CA LYS A 610 5.98 36.70 20.51
C LYS A 610 5.81 35.37 19.77
N GLN A 611 4.89 35.32 18.80
CA GLN A 611 4.68 34.12 17.97
C GLN A 611 5.91 33.75 17.13
N THR A 612 6.60 34.77 16.62
CA THR A 612 7.87 34.61 15.90
C THR A 612 8.96 33.98 16.78
N ASN A 613 9.12 34.49 18.01
CA ASN A 613 10.10 33.98 18.95
C ASN A 613 9.79 32.55 19.39
N GLN A 614 8.52 32.19 19.50
CA GLN A 614 8.08 30.85 19.85
C GLN A 614 8.52 29.81 18.79
N PHE A 615 8.22 30.05 17.51
CA PHE A 615 8.70 29.16 16.44
C PHE A 615 10.23 29.13 16.34
N ASN A 616 10.89 30.29 16.47
CA ASN A 616 12.35 30.38 16.43
C ASN A 616 13.02 29.63 17.60
N PHE A 617 12.39 29.58 18.78
CA PHE A 617 12.86 28.77 19.92
C PHE A 617 12.86 27.28 19.58
N ILE A 618 11.73 26.76 19.06
CA ILE A 618 11.60 25.36 18.63
C ILE A 618 12.60 25.04 17.52
N TYR A 619 12.69 25.90 16.50
CA TYR A 619 13.67 25.79 15.42
C TYR A 619 15.10 25.64 15.96
N ASN A 620 15.52 26.48 16.90
CA ASN A 620 16.86 26.43 17.48
C ASN A 620 17.07 25.18 18.34
N LYS A 621 16.04 24.72 19.07
CA LYS A 621 16.11 23.47 19.82
C LYS A 621 16.31 22.28 18.89
N VAL A 622 15.53 22.17 17.82
CA VAL A 622 15.69 21.14 16.78
C VAL A 622 17.06 21.26 16.11
N LYS A 623 17.51 22.49 15.77
CA LYS A 623 18.83 22.75 15.15
C LYS A 623 19.97 22.27 16.05
N SER A 624 19.85 22.44 17.37
CA SER A 624 20.87 22.00 18.33
C SER A 624 21.08 20.48 18.36
N VAL A 625 20.05 19.71 18.02
CA VAL A 625 20.07 18.22 18.07
C VAL A 625 20.28 17.61 16.68
N LEU A 626 19.58 18.13 15.67
CA LEU A 626 19.44 17.56 14.33
C LEU A 626 20.18 18.36 13.24
N SER A 627 21.23 19.09 13.62
CA SER A 627 21.99 19.95 12.70
C SER A 627 22.57 19.23 11.48
N ASN A 628 22.90 17.94 11.61
CA ASN A 628 23.46 17.11 10.54
C ASN A 628 22.44 16.17 9.88
N ASP A 629 21.18 16.23 10.30
CA ASP A 629 20.11 15.39 9.80
C ASP A 629 19.33 16.07 8.67
N LYS A 630 18.52 15.27 7.97
CA LYS A 630 17.61 15.76 6.95
C LYS A 630 16.32 16.27 7.60
N VAL A 631 16.23 17.59 7.73
CA VAL A 631 15.06 18.31 8.24
C VAL A 631 14.46 19.14 7.11
N ILE A 632 13.16 19.00 6.88
CA ILE A 632 12.37 19.93 6.09
C ILE A 632 11.77 20.96 7.04
N VAL A 633 12.06 22.24 6.83
CA VAL A 633 11.40 23.35 7.52
C VAL A 633 10.30 23.86 6.62
N LEU A 634 9.05 23.54 6.95
CA LEU A 634 7.86 23.95 6.22
C LEU A 634 7.23 25.15 6.93
N THR A 635 7.39 26.34 6.35
CA THR A 635 6.75 27.55 6.86
C THR A 635 5.91 28.21 5.79
N HIS A 636 4.93 29.03 6.17
CA HIS A 636 4.28 29.86 5.17
C HIS A 636 5.18 31.04 4.79
N THR A 637 5.74 31.75 5.76
CA THR A 637 6.61 32.90 5.47
C THR A 637 8.08 32.50 5.27
N PRO A 638 8.86 33.30 4.53
CA PRO A 638 10.30 33.15 4.41
C PRO A 638 11.04 33.11 5.75
N LYS A 639 12.12 32.33 5.82
CA LYS A 639 12.96 32.20 7.03
C LYS A 639 13.36 33.55 7.65
N VAL A 640 13.71 34.51 6.81
CA VAL A 640 14.19 35.84 7.24
C VAL A 640 13.17 36.63 8.04
N ASP A 641 11.88 36.28 7.96
CA ASP A 641 10.80 36.95 8.67
C ASP A 641 10.69 36.51 10.14
N TRP A 642 11.22 35.32 10.46
CA TRP A 642 11.16 34.73 11.81
C TRP A 642 12.50 34.30 12.41
N SER A 643 13.61 34.27 11.65
CA SER A 643 14.92 33.93 12.18
C SER A 643 16.08 34.59 11.43
N ASN A 644 16.93 35.30 12.18
CA ASN A 644 18.17 35.93 11.69
C ASN A 644 19.37 34.96 11.59
N GLU A 645 19.20 33.70 12.00
CA GLU A 645 20.26 32.69 11.92
C GLU A 645 20.66 32.39 10.47
N ASP A 646 21.88 31.90 10.26
CA ASP A 646 22.25 31.34 8.96
C ASP A 646 21.43 30.08 8.64
N TYR A 647 21.25 29.84 7.34
CA TYR A 647 20.69 28.59 6.83
C TYR A 647 21.53 27.41 7.28
N ASN A 648 20.88 26.28 7.57
CA ASN A 648 21.58 25.03 7.77
C ASN A 648 21.72 24.30 6.43
N ARG A 649 22.95 24.09 5.96
CA ARG A 649 23.28 23.41 4.71
C ARG A 649 22.71 22.00 4.57
N ASN A 650 22.37 21.32 5.67
CA ASN A 650 21.80 19.98 5.65
C ASN A 650 20.26 19.96 5.57
N TRP A 651 19.62 21.13 5.74
CA TRP A 651 18.18 21.28 5.85
C TRP A 651 17.58 21.86 4.57
N ILE A 652 16.28 21.61 4.39
CA ILE A 652 15.51 22.04 3.22
C ILE A 652 14.41 22.96 3.72
N TYR A 653 14.32 24.18 3.18
CA TYR A 653 13.31 25.15 3.58
C TYR A 653 12.25 25.24 2.49
N VAL A 654 10.96 25.12 2.83
CA VAL A 654 9.85 25.21 1.88
C VAL A 654 8.90 26.28 2.38
N ASN A 655 8.63 27.30 1.56
CA ASN A 655 7.79 28.43 1.96
C ASN A 655 7.03 29.14 0.83
N GLY A 656 6.07 29.99 1.21
CA GLY A 656 5.21 30.81 0.34
C GLY A 656 5.27 32.32 0.66
N HIS A 657 4.08 32.95 0.71
CA HIS A 657 3.78 34.33 1.17
C HIS A 657 4.10 35.47 0.21
N THR A 658 5.21 35.37 -0.54
CA THR A 658 5.74 36.51 -1.32
C THR A 658 5.10 36.67 -2.70
N HIS A 659 4.44 35.62 -3.20
CA HIS A 659 3.98 35.44 -4.59
C HIS A 659 5.09 35.63 -5.63
N ARG A 660 6.34 35.44 -5.21
CA ARG A 660 7.53 35.52 -6.04
C ARG A 660 8.24 34.18 -6.01
N ASN A 661 8.22 33.50 -7.15
CA ASN A 661 8.86 32.20 -7.26
C ASN A 661 10.37 32.35 -7.23
N ASP A 662 11.00 31.77 -6.21
CA ASP A 662 12.45 31.74 -6.02
C ASP A 662 12.91 30.33 -5.59
N TYR A 663 14.12 29.96 -5.95
CA TYR A 663 14.69 28.64 -5.68
C TYR A 663 16.20 28.74 -5.56
N CYS A 664 16.75 28.06 -4.56
CA CYS A 664 18.18 27.93 -4.39
C CYS A 664 18.53 26.53 -3.87
N CYS A 665 19.54 25.91 -4.49
CA CYS A 665 20.18 24.70 -3.99
C CYS A 665 21.66 24.80 -4.30
N ASP A 666 22.45 25.13 -3.29
CA ASP A 666 23.91 25.21 -3.34
C ASP A 666 24.53 24.51 -2.12
N GLU A 667 25.86 24.60 -1.95
CA GLU A 667 26.59 23.95 -0.85
C GLU A 667 26.27 24.55 0.53
N GLU A 668 25.70 25.75 0.58
CA GLU A 668 25.44 26.52 1.81
C GLU A 668 23.97 26.45 2.25
N LYS A 669 23.03 26.45 1.30
CA LYS A 669 21.59 26.48 1.58
C LYS A 669 20.74 25.78 0.52
N THR A 670 19.57 25.31 0.95
CA THR A 670 18.54 24.77 0.04
C THR A 670 17.16 25.28 0.44
N PHE A 671 16.49 26.02 -0.44
CA PHE A 671 15.10 26.44 -0.25
C PHE A 671 14.26 26.35 -1.53
N TYR A 672 12.97 26.08 -1.35
CA TYR A 672 11.96 25.95 -2.39
C TYR A 672 10.79 26.90 -2.07
N SER A 673 10.71 28.00 -2.81
CA SER A 673 9.56 28.93 -2.77
C SER A 673 9.06 29.22 -4.19
N ASP A 674 9.31 28.31 -5.13
CA ASP A 674 9.04 28.51 -6.55
C ASP A 674 7.73 27.87 -7.04
N ASN A 675 6.83 27.49 -6.13
CA ASN A 675 5.49 26.99 -6.46
C ASN A 675 4.36 27.77 -5.76
N GLN A 676 4.53 29.08 -5.67
CA GLN A 676 3.52 30.03 -5.20
C GLN A 676 2.60 30.40 -6.37
N ILE A 677 1.32 30.04 -6.31
CA ILE A 677 0.41 30.18 -7.46
C ILE A 677 -0.07 31.63 -7.64
N GLY A 678 -0.29 32.34 -6.54
CA GLY A 678 -0.80 33.72 -6.52
C GLY A 678 -2.27 33.84 -6.92
N TYR A 679 -2.74 35.09 -6.99
CA TYR A 679 -4.15 35.44 -7.21
C TYR A 679 -4.59 35.24 -8.65
N TYR A 680 -3.74 35.55 -9.63
CA TYR A 680 -4.16 35.64 -11.04
C TYR A 680 -3.86 34.41 -11.88
N SER A 681 -2.93 33.55 -11.47
CA SER A 681 -2.54 32.37 -12.27
C SER A 681 -3.67 31.34 -12.37
N LYS A 682 -3.91 30.87 -13.60
CA LYS A 682 -4.79 29.73 -13.90
C LYS A 682 -4.02 28.41 -14.03
N ASN A 683 -2.69 28.47 -14.08
CA ASN A 683 -1.84 27.30 -14.16
C ASN A 683 -1.50 26.86 -12.74
N ILE A 684 -1.94 25.63 -12.42
CA ILE A 684 -1.75 25.01 -11.12
C ILE A 684 -1.18 23.62 -11.37
N GLY A 685 -0.14 23.27 -10.61
CA GLY A 685 0.55 22.00 -10.73
C GLY A 685 1.48 21.82 -9.54
N LEU A 686 1.76 20.56 -9.21
CA LEU A 686 2.69 20.21 -8.14
C LEU A 686 4.12 20.17 -8.68
N LYS A 687 5.04 20.82 -7.96
CA LYS A 687 6.48 20.61 -8.07
C LYS A 687 6.92 19.62 -7.00
N HIS A 688 8.07 18.97 -7.18
CA HIS A 688 8.60 18.05 -6.18
C HIS A 688 10.12 17.98 -6.17
N PHE A 689 10.67 17.52 -5.06
CA PHE A 689 12.07 17.06 -4.92
C PHE A 689 12.09 15.63 -4.34
N LYS A 690 13.27 14.99 -4.29
CA LYS A 690 13.42 13.60 -3.82
C LYS A 690 14.21 13.52 -2.51
N LEU A 691 13.78 12.64 -1.61
CA LEU A 691 14.50 12.31 -0.37
C LEU A 691 14.66 10.80 -0.20
N SER A 692 15.80 10.36 0.31
CA SER A 692 16.04 8.94 0.58
C SER A 692 15.06 8.38 1.59
N ARG A 693 14.62 7.12 1.38
CA ARG A 693 13.80 6.38 2.37
C ARG A 693 14.62 5.79 3.51
N VAL A 694 15.94 5.94 3.44
CA VAL A 694 16.88 5.22 4.29
C VAL A 694 17.13 5.97 5.60
N TYR A 695 17.09 5.25 6.72
CA TYR A 695 17.54 5.73 8.02
C TYR A 695 18.66 4.86 8.59
N ASP A 696 19.49 5.48 9.43
CA ASP A 696 20.64 4.84 10.08
C ASP A 696 20.57 5.04 11.60
N ILE A 697 20.28 3.95 12.31
CA ILE A 697 20.18 3.95 13.78
C ILE A 697 21.55 4.09 14.48
N PHE A 698 22.66 3.98 13.75
CA PHE A 698 24.02 4.11 14.25
C PHE A 698 24.70 5.42 13.79
N LYS A 699 23.97 6.33 13.13
CA LYS A 699 24.54 7.56 12.55
C LYS A 699 25.34 8.40 13.55
N TYR A 700 24.95 8.41 14.83
CA TYR A 700 25.63 9.17 15.89
C TYR A 700 26.73 8.40 16.64
N TYR A 701 26.96 7.13 16.34
CA TYR A 701 28.09 6.40 16.92
C TYR A 701 29.39 6.97 16.35
N SER A 702 30.42 7.11 17.20
CA SER A 702 31.76 7.45 16.71
C SER A 702 32.39 6.28 15.95
N ASN A 703 33.53 6.52 15.31
CA ASN A 703 34.30 5.43 14.72
C ASN A 703 34.75 4.47 15.84
N GLY A 704 34.52 3.17 15.66
CA GLY A 704 34.84 2.17 16.68
C GLY A 704 34.22 0.80 16.42
N ILE A 705 34.38 -0.07 17.42
CA ILE A 705 33.87 -1.44 17.46
C ILE A 705 32.87 -1.53 18.60
N TYR A 706 31.63 -1.94 18.31
CA TYR A 706 30.53 -1.95 19.26
C TYR A 706 29.85 -3.31 19.29
N SER A 707 29.58 -3.83 20.49
CA SER A 707 28.65 -4.95 20.65
C SER A 707 27.22 -4.42 20.50
N ILE A 708 26.43 -5.03 19.62
CA ILE A 708 25.06 -4.61 19.33
C ILE A 708 24.07 -5.77 19.54
N SER A 709 22.83 -5.40 19.82
CA SER A 709 21.76 -6.39 19.95
C SER A 709 21.33 -6.93 18.58
N ARG A 710 20.68 -8.10 18.59
CA ARG A 710 20.02 -8.66 17.40
C ARG A 710 18.98 -7.71 16.83
N GLU A 711 18.24 -7.00 17.69
CA GLU A 711 17.22 -6.04 17.27
C GLU A 711 17.85 -4.84 16.55
N GLN A 712 18.94 -4.28 17.08
CA GLN A 712 19.67 -3.20 16.42
C GLN A 712 20.21 -3.63 15.04
N TYR A 713 20.77 -4.83 14.93
CA TYR A 713 21.19 -5.35 13.62
C TYR A 713 20.03 -5.46 12.63
N LEU A 714 18.87 -5.96 13.06
CA LEU A 714 17.68 -6.08 12.20
C LEU A 714 17.11 -4.71 11.83
N ASP A 715 17.05 -3.78 12.78
CA ASP A 715 16.52 -2.42 12.58
C ASP A 715 17.40 -1.59 11.66
N PHE A 716 18.73 -1.69 11.77
CA PHE A 716 19.65 -1.05 10.82
C PHE A 716 19.43 -1.56 9.40
N ASN A 717 19.36 -2.89 9.21
CA ASN A 717 19.12 -3.44 7.88
C ASN A 717 17.73 -3.07 7.34
N ARG A 718 16.70 -3.04 8.19
CA ARG A 718 15.35 -2.56 7.81
C ARG A 718 15.40 -1.10 7.37
N GLY A 719 16.14 -0.25 8.09
CA GLY A 719 16.32 1.16 7.75
C GLY A 719 16.99 1.40 6.41
N LEU A 720 17.87 0.48 5.99
CA LEU A 720 18.45 0.47 4.64
C LEU A 720 17.54 -0.16 3.56
N GLY A 721 16.31 -0.56 3.89
CA GLY A 721 15.40 -1.27 2.97
C GLY A 721 15.77 -2.74 2.73
N ILE A 722 16.53 -3.36 3.64
CA ILE A 722 17.12 -4.69 3.44
C ILE A 722 16.41 -5.73 4.31
N ASN A 723 15.75 -6.69 3.66
CA ASN A 723 15.16 -7.83 4.34
C ASN A 723 16.22 -8.84 4.79
N VAL A 724 16.36 -9.03 6.10
CA VAL A 724 17.32 -9.96 6.71
C VAL A 724 16.61 -10.98 7.58
N ILE A 725 16.91 -12.26 7.36
CA ILE A 725 16.50 -13.36 8.24
C ILE A 725 17.71 -13.76 9.07
N PHE A 726 17.64 -13.56 10.39
CA PHE A 726 18.75 -13.86 11.31
C PHE A 726 18.29 -14.65 12.53
N ASN A 727 18.62 -15.95 12.55
CA ASN A 727 18.23 -16.90 13.60
C ASN A 727 19.44 -17.51 14.33
N ARG A 728 20.62 -16.89 14.22
CA ARG A 728 21.86 -17.38 14.84
C ARG A 728 22.03 -16.82 16.24
N THR A 729 22.72 -17.58 17.09
CA THR A 729 23.16 -17.18 18.43
C THR A 729 24.63 -16.75 18.37
N GLY A 730 25.05 -15.84 19.26
CA GLY A 730 26.40 -15.27 19.31
C GLY A 730 26.38 -13.76 19.55
N THR A 731 27.56 -13.16 19.75
CA THR A 731 27.70 -11.71 19.91
C THR A 731 27.82 -11.07 18.52
N ILE A 732 27.04 -10.01 18.26
CA ILE A 732 27.17 -9.23 17.02
C ILE A 732 28.04 -8.01 17.30
N LEU A 733 29.12 -7.88 16.55
CA LEU A 733 30.05 -6.75 16.61
C LEU A 733 29.85 -5.90 15.36
N MET A 734 29.54 -4.62 15.56
CA MET A 734 29.43 -3.61 14.52
C MET A 734 30.71 -2.78 14.51
N LEU A 735 31.38 -2.75 13.36
CA LEU A 735 32.55 -1.91 13.09
C LEU A 735 32.05 -0.70 12.29
N LYS A 736 32.32 0.50 12.78
CA LYS A 736 32.03 1.76 12.08
C LYS A 736 33.32 2.53 11.84
N ASN A 737 33.60 2.87 10.58
CA ASN A 737 34.71 3.75 10.23
C ASN A 737 34.31 4.62 9.04
N ASN A 738 34.28 5.95 9.21
CA ASN A 738 33.92 6.93 8.18
C ASN A 738 32.55 6.62 7.53
N ASN A 739 31.54 6.33 8.36
CA ASN A 739 30.19 5.92 7.93
C ASN A 739 30.12 4.65 7.07
N VAL A 740 31.21 3.87 7.02
CA VAL A 740 31.22 2.50 6.49
C VAL A 740 30.99 1.53 7.65
N TYR A 741 30.14 0.55 7.41
CA TYR A 741 29.72 -0.45 8.39
C TYR A 741 30.19 -1.85 8.00
N CYS A 742 30.67 -2.61 8.97
CA CYS A 742 30.94 -4.03 8.83
C CYS A 742 30.39 -4.77 10.06
N PHE A 743 29.69 -5.89 9.84
CA PHE A 743 29.05 -6.64 10.93
C PHE A 743 29.67 -8.02 11.05
N ILE A 744 30.14 -8.36 12.25
CA ILE A 744 30.83 -9.61 12.55
C ILE A 744 30.05 -10.36 13.62
N LEU A 745 29.85 -11.67 13.41
CA LEU A 745 29.30 -12.58 14.41
C LEU A 745 30.44 -13.33 15.09
N GLU A 746 30.52 -13.21 16.41
CA GLU A 746 31.42 -13.98 17.26
C GLU A 746 30.68 -15.20 17.81
N ASP A 747 31.14 -16.40 17.41
CA ASP A 747 30.65 -17.68 17.91
C ASP A 747 31.43 -18.02 19.18
N GLN A 748 30.81 -17.78 20.34
CA GLN A 748 31.43 -17.99 21.66
C GLN A 748 31.83 -19.45 21.91
N ASP A 749 31.11 -20.41 21.32
CA ASP A 749 31.40 -21.84 21.51
C ASP A 749 32.67 -22.27 20.76
N LYS A 750 33.01 -21.56 19.66
CA LYS A 750 34.14 -21.90 18.79
C LYS A 750 35.31 -20.91 18.89
N GLY A 751 35.13 -19.78 19.57
CA GLY A 751 36.11 -18.69 19.60
C GLY A 751 36.45 -18.15 18.22
N LYS A 752 35.51 -18.22 17.27
CA LYS A 752 35.72 -17.86 15.86
C LYS A 752 34.78 -16.73 15.43
N ILE A 753 35.31 -15.80 14.64
CA ILE A 753 34.54 -14.70 14.05
C ILE A 753 34.12 -14.99 12.61
N TYR A 754 32.98 -14.43 12.21
CA TYR A 754 32.42 -14.55 10.87
C TYR A 754 31.84 -13.23 10.38
N LEU A 755 32.02 -12.90 9.10
CA LEU A 755 31.38 -11.73 8.49
C LEU A 755 29.89 -12.00 8.23
N LEU A 756 29.03 -11.05 8.56
CA LEU A 756 27.58 -11.13 8.31
C LEU A 756 27.20 -10.56 6.95
N ASN A 757 26.75 -11.42 6.05
CA ASN A 757 26.18 -11.07 4.74
C ASN A 757 24.65 -11.25 4.77
N GLY A 758 23.92 -10.25 5.26
CA GLY A 758 22.45 -10.29 5.32
C GLY A 758 21.91 -11.49 6.13
N GLY A 759 22.54 -11.77 7.27
CA GLY A 759 22.24 -12.87 8.18
C GLY A 759 22.91 -14.22 7.85
N ARG A 760 23.49 -14.37 6.66
CA ARG A 760 24.44 -15.46 6.36
C ARG A 760 25.80 -15.13 6.94
N ILE A 761 26.58 -16.17 7.23
CA ILE A 761 27.96 -16.03 7.72
C ILE A 761 28.94 -16.37 6.59
N ASN A 762 29.95 -15.53 6.42
CA ASN A 762 31.10 -15.78 5.57
C ASN A 762 32.33 -16.03 6.46
N ASN A 763 33.18 -16.98 6.07
CA ASN A 763 34.45 -17.19 6.76
C ASN A 763 35.37 -15.99 6.56
N LEU A 764 36.16 -15.74 7.58
CA LEU A 764 37.18 -14.70 7.65
C LEU A 764 38.54 -15.38 7.79
N GLU A 765 39.56 -14.90 7.08
CA GLU A 765 40.91 -15.51 7.07
C GLU A 765 41.64 -15.26 8.39
N HIS A 766 41.50 -14.04 8.92
CA HIS A 766 42.04 -13.63 10.20
C HIS A 766 40.97 -13.73 11.30
N ASN A 767 41.34 -14.28 12.45
CA ASN A 767 40.48 -14.36 13.65
C ASN A 767 40.77 -13.21 14.63
N ASP A 768 41.02 -12.01 14.09
CA ASP A 768 41.27 -10.78 14.85
C ASP A 768 40.35 -9.68 14.31
N ILE A 769 39.52 -9.09 15.17
CA ILE A 769 38.58 -8.05 14.79
C ILE A 769 39.27 -6.72 14.44
N ASN A 770 40.40 -6.42 15.08
CA ASN A 770 41.12 -5.16 14.85
C ASN A 770 41.71 -5.11 13.43
N TYR A 771 42.15 -6.26 12.91
CA TYR A 771 42.58 -6.40 11.52
C TYR A 771 41.55 -5.85 10.52
N TYR A 772 40.26 -6.18 10.70
CA TYR A 772 39.20 -5.72 9.81
C TYR A 772 38.88 -4.24 10.03
N PHE A 773 38.85 -3.79 11.29
CA PHE A 773 38.56 -2.39 11.63
C PHE A 773 39.61 -1.42 11.08
N GLU A 774 40.90 -1.78 11.18
CA GLU A 774 42.00 -0.95 10.69
C GLU A 774 42.03 -0.89 9.15
N LYS A 775 41.61 -1.97 8.48
CA LYS A 775 41.69 -2.08 7.01
C LYS A 775 40.41 -1.71 6.27
N MET A 776 39.25 -1.61 6.94
CA MET A 776 37.96 -1.45 6.26
C MET A 776 37.84 -0.16 5.45
N ALA A 777 38.47 0.93 5.89
CA ALA A 777 38.46 2.19 5.15
C ALA A 777 39.15 2.04 3.79
N TYR A 778 40.38 1.52 3.79
CA TYR A 778 41.12 1.21 2.57
C TYR A 778 40.37 0.21 1.68
N TYR A 779 39.83 -0.86 2.28
CA TYR A 779 39.05 -1.86 1.55
C TYR A 779 37.85 -1.23 0.84
N SER A 780 37.14 -0.34 1.53
CA SER A 780 36.00 0.39 0.98
C SER A 780 36.41 1.22 -0.24
N ASP A 781 37.47 2.02 -0.11
CA ASP A 781 37.94 2.90 -1.18
C ASP A 781 38.43 2.10 -2.40
N ALA A 782 39.16 1.01 -2.16
CA ALA A 782 39.63 0.12 -3.22
C ALA A 782 38.46 -0.50 -4.00
N ILE A 783 37.43 -1.01 -3.31
CA ILE A 783 36.23 -1.54 -3.96
C ILE A 783 35.51 -0.46 -4.76
N ARG A 784 35.27 0.73 -4.20
CA ARG A 784 34.61 1.83 -4.93
C ARG A 784 35.34 2.18 -6.22
N GLY A 785 36.66 2.28 -6.17
CA GLY A 785 37.49 2.54 -7.35
C GLY A 785 37.46 1.42 -8.39
N LEU A 786 37.42 0.16 -7.96
CA LEU A 786 37.40 -0.98 -8.89
C LEU A 786 36.07 -1.13 -9.66
N PHE A 787 34.94 -0.68 -9.08
CA PHE A 787 33.61 -0.89 -9.66
C PHE A 787 32.92 0.38 -10.16
N SER A 788 33.56 1.55 -10.11
CA SER A 788 32.97 2.82 -10.53
C SER A 788 32.44 2.76 -11.97
N ASP A 789 33.28 2.30 -12.91
CA ASP A 789 32.98 2.31 -14.34
C ASP A 789 31.89 1.29 -14.68
N TYR A 790 31.94 0.13 -14.02
CA TYR A 790 30.93 -0.93 -14.16
C TYR A 790 29.57 -0.48 -13.62
N ASN A 791 29.53 0.16 -12.46
CA ASN A 791 28.30 0.71 -11.89
C ASN A 791 27.73 1.85 -12.76
N GLN A 792 28.60 2.69 -13.34
CA GLN A 792 28.18 3.73 -14.28
C GLN A 792 27.54 3.13 -15.54
N ALA A 793 28.10 2.03 -16.07
CA ALA A 793 27.54 1.32 -17.21
C ALA A 793 26.15 0.72 -16.89
N LEU A 794 26.00 0.06 -15.73
CA LEU A 794 24.71 -0.45 -15.27
C LEU A 794 23.68 0.68 -15.12
N LYS A 795 24.08 1.81 -14.53
CA LYS A 795 23.20 2.97 -14.36
C LYS A 795 22.75 3.57 -15.70
N SER A 796 23.67 3.72 -16.66
CA SER A 796 23.34 4.20 -18.01
C SER A 796 22.30 3.31 -18.70
N ILE A 797 22.42 1.99 -18.56
CA ILE A 797 21.43 1.04 -19.09
C ILE A 797 20.09 1.19 -18.36
N ALA A 798 20.10 1.24 -17.03
CA ALA A 798 18.90 1.42 -16.22
C ALA A 798 18.14 2.71 -16.58
N ASP A 799 18.83 3.83 -16.71
CA ASP A 799 18.22 5.11 -17.07
C ASP A 799 17.62 5.08 -18.48
N SER A 800 18.29 4.41 -19.41
CA SER A 800 17.75 4.16 -20.77
C SER A 800 16.45 3.34 -20.74
N ILE A 801 16.38 2.33 -19.86
CA ILE A 801 15.17 1.50 -19.68
C ILE A 801 14.03 2.30 -19.04
N LYS A 802 14.32 3.13 -18.03
CA LYS A 802 13.32 4.01 -17.42
C LYS A 802 12.73 5.00 -18.42
N LYS A 803 13.56 5.60 -19.29
CA LYS A 803 13.12 6.53 -20.35
C LYS A 803 12.08 5.94 -21.30
N ILE A 804 12.12 4.62 -21.54
CA ILE A 804 11.15 3.95 -22.42
C ILE A 804 9.95 3.36 -21.67
N GLY A 805 9.89 3.52 -20.34
CA GLY A 805 8.79 3.05 -19.48
C GLY A 805 9.03 1.70 -18.79
N GLY A 806 10.27 1.19 -18.79
CA GLY A 806 10.66 -0.01 -18.03
C GLY A 806 11.12 0.31 -16.60
N SER A 807 11.34 -0.73 -15.79
CA SER A 807 11.71 -0.59 -14.37
C SER A 807 13.10 0.03 -14.17
N GLY A 808 14.09 -0.46 -14.92
CA GLY A 808 15.50 -0.08 -14.77
C GLY A 808 16.08 -0.44 -13.40
N THR A 809 15.54 -1.46 -12.72
CA THR A 809 16.02 -1.89 -11.41
C THR A 809 17.31 -2.67 -11.57
N ILE A 810 18.36 -2.29 -10.84
CA ILE A 810 19.67 -2.93 -10.89
C ILE A 810 19.77 -3.94 -9.74
N HIS A 811 20.23 -5.15 -10.04
CA HIS A 811 20.45 -6.19 -9.04
C HIS A 811 21.68 -7.01 -9.38
N GLY A 812 22.81 -6.66 -8.77
CA GLY A 812 24.11 -7.23 -9.13
C GLY A 812 24.48 -6.84 -10.55
N CYS A 813 24.54 -7.84 -11.43
CA CYS A 813 24.91 -7.68 -12.83
C CYS A 813 23.69 -7.52 -13.77
N ILE A 814 22.47 -7.44 -13.24
CA ILE A 814 21.23 -7.49 -14.01
C ILE A 814 20.50 -6.17 -13.89
N VAL A 815 19.96 -5.67 -15.00
CA VAL A 815 19.05 -4.53 -15.09
C VAL A 815 17.68 -5.03 -15.56
N ASP A 816 16.66 -4.86 -14.72
CA ASP A 816 15.30 -5.32 -14.99
C ASP A 816 14.56 -4.33 -15.91
N ILE A 817 13.98 -4.84 -16.99
CA ILE A 817 13.02 -4.10 -17.83
C ILE A 817 11.64 -4.21 -17.20
N ASP A 818 11.28 -5.41 -16.77
CA ASP A 818 10.12 -5.73 -15.95
C ASP A 818 10.38 -7.02 -15.16
N PHE A 819 9.33 -7.64 -14.63
CA PHE A 819 9.43 -8.86 -13.83
C PHE A 819 10.02 -10.08 -14.59
N PHE A 820 9.84 -10.17 -15.91
CA PHE A 820 10.27 -11.31 -16.72
C PHE A 820 11.38 -10.99 -17.72
N ASN A 821 11.56 -9.71 -18.06
CA ASN A 821 12.47 -9.24 -19.08
C ASN A 821 13.65 -8.48 -18.45
N HIS A 822 14.87 -8.88 -18.80
CA HIS A 822 16.08 -8.44 -18.12
C HIS A 822 17.24 -8.19 -19.10
N ILE A 823 18.24 -7.44 -18.64
CA ILE A 823 19.51 -7.22 -19.31
C ILE A 823 20.63 -7.63 -18.36
N TYR A 824 21.40 -8.66 -18.69
CA TYR A 824 22.60 -9.04 -17.95
C TYR A 824 23.82 -8.35 -18.54
N VAL A 825 24.63 -7.70 -17.71
CA VAL A 825 25.95 -7.18 -18.06
C VAL A 825 26.98 -8.13 -17.47
N ASN A 826 27.81 -8.74 -18.29
CA ASN A 826 28.84 -9.64 -17.80
C ASN A 826 29.97 -8.83 -17.15
N PRO A 827 30.29 -9.05 -15.86
CA PRO A 827 31.39 -8.34 -15.21
C PRO A 827 32.77 -8.76 -15.72
N GLU A 828 32.88 -9.84 -16.50
CA GLU A 828 34.17 -10.35 -16.99
C GLU A 828 34.64 -9.70 -18.29
N ASP A 829 33.73 -9.50 -19.24
CA ASP A 829 34.05 -8.98 -20.58
C ASP A 829 33.19 -7.75 -20.96
N GLY A 830 32.30 -7.30 -20.08
CA GLY A 830 31.38 -6.19 -20.33
C GLY A 830 30.26 -6.49 -21.32
N SER A 831 30.10 -7.75 -21.78
CA SER A 831 29.07 -8.11 -22.75
C SER A 831 27.65 -7.91 -22.20
N VAL A 832 26.75 -7.42 -23.05
CA VAL A 832 25.35 -7.13 -22.68
C VAL A 832 24.45 -8.20 -23.29
N THR A 833 23.72 -8.91 -22.44
CA THR A 833 22.88 -10.05 -22.82
C THR A 833 21.42 -9.83 -22.39
N PRO A 834 20.53 -9.45 -23.32
CA PRO A 834 19.09 -9.33 -23.07
C PRO A 834 18.41 -10.70 -23.03
N TYR A 835 17.54 -10.93 -22.05
CA TYR A 835 16.87 -12.22 -21.91
C TYR A 835 15.48 -12.11 -21.26
N PHE A 836 14.64 -13.11 -21.54
CA PHE A 836 13.38 -13.37 -20.85
C PHE A 836 13.54 -14.60 -19.95
N ALA A 837 13.03 -14.55 -18.72
CA ALA A 837 13.15 -15.65 -17.76
C ALA A 837 11.86 -15.86 -16.95
N LEU A 838 11.43 -17.13 -16.83
CA LEU A 838 10.39 -17.53 -15.87
C LEU A 838 10.97 -18.02 -14.55
N SER A 839 12.25 -18.44 -14.56
CA SER A 839 12.97 -18.93 -13.41
C SER A 839 14.46 -18.61 -13.53
N ILE A 840 15.22 -18.77 -12.44
CA ILE A 840 16.67 -18.60 -12.50
C ILE A 840 17.38 -19.63 -13.37
N VAL A 841 16.68 -20.71 -13.76
CA VAL A 841 17.21 -21.79 -14.60
C VAL A 841 16.84 -21.53 -16.06
N ASP A 842 15.55 -21.37 -16.34
CA ASP A 842 14.97 -21.39 -17.69
C ASP A 842 14.91 -19.98 -18.30
N LYS A 843 15.75 -19.76 -19.32
CA LYS A 843 15.94 -18.44 -19.95
C LYS A 843 15.93 -18.50 -21.46
N TYR A 844 15.41 -17.45 -22.09
CA TYR A 844 15.46 -17.22 -23.53
C TYR A 844 16.31 -15.99 -23.81
N ILE A 845 17.50 -16.20 -24.37
CA ILE A 845 18.43 -15.11 -24.70
C ILE A 845 18.10 -14.55 -26.09
N TYR A 846 18.15 -13.23 -26.19
CA TYR A 846 17.90 -12.49 -27.43
C TYR A 846 19.18 -11.81 -27.92
N PRO A 847 19.37 -11.68 -29.25
CA PRO A 847 20.57 -11.04 -29.81
C PRO A 847 20.76 -9.59 -29.38
N ASN A 848 19.68 -8.85 -29.11
CA ASN A 848 19.71 -7.45 -28.69
C ASN A 848 18.40 -7.01 -28.00
N VAL A 849 18.44 -5.88 -27.29
CA VAL A 849 17.29 -5.35 -26.51
C VAL A 849 16.08 -5.12 -27.40
N LYS A 850 16.31 -4.63 -28.63
CA LYS A 850 15.23 -4.41 -29.61
C LYS A 850 14.45 -5.69 -29.91
N SER A 851 15.15 -6.81 -30.14
CA SER A 851 14.50 -8.11 -30.42
C SER A 851 13.75 -8.67 -29.21
N LEU A 852 14.27 -8.48 -27.99
CA LEU A 852 13.57 -8.83 -26.75
C LEU A 852 12.27 -8.02 -26.61
N LEU A 853 12.35 -6.69 -26.73
CA LEU A 853 11.18 -5.80 -26.60
C LEU A 853 10.12 -6.10 -27.66
N LEU A 854 10.53 -6.32 -28.92
CA LEU A 854 9.59 -6.65 -29.99
C LEU A 854 8.83 -7.97 -29.71
N ALA A 855 9.51 -8.96 -29.12
CA ALA A 855 8.94 -10.27 -28.82
C ALA A 855 8.08 -10.29 -27.54
N GLN A 856 8.49 -9.58 -26.49
CA GLN A 856 7.91 -9.71 -25.15
C GLN A 856 7.19 -8.45 -24.62
N ARG A 857 7.55 -7.26 -25.11
CA ARG A 857 7.05 -5.96 -24.62
C ARG A 857 6.84 -4.97 -25.76
N LYS A 858 5.86 -5.26 -26.62
CA LYS A 858 5.53 -4.42 -27.78
C LYS A 858 5.15 -2.98 -27.39
N ASP A 859 4.53 -2.82 -26.23
CA ASP A 859 4.22 -1.52 -25.62
C ASP A 859 5.47 -0.66 -25.36
N LEU A 860 6.55 -1.25 -24.83
CA LEU A 860 7.83 -0.55 -24.63
C LEU A 860 8.64 -0.39 -25.92
N TYR A 861 8.49 -1.33 -26.85
CA TYR A 861 9.13 -1.26 -28.17
C TYR A 861 8.76 0.02 -28.92
N ASP A 862 7.49 0.44 -28.89
CA ASP A 862 7.03 1.65 -29.57
C ASP A 862 7.66 2.91 -28.96
N ASN A 863 7.81 2.98 -27.64
CA ASN A 863 8.50 4.07 -26.94
C ASN A 863 10.00 4.08 -27.28
N TYR A 864 10.64 2.91 -27.28
CA TYR A 864 12.03 2.75 -27.70
C TYR A 864 12.26 3.24 -29.13
N MET A 865 11.35 2.91 -30.06
CA MET A 865 11.44 3.38 -31.45
C MET A 865 11.16 4.88 -31.60
N LYS A 866 10.32 5.49 -30.76
CA LYS A 866 10.13 6.95 -30.70
C LYS A 866 11.39 7.65 -30.22
N LEU A 867 12.03 7.12 -29.18
CA LEU A 867 13.28 7.66 -28.62
C LEU A 867 14.40 7.65 -29.67
N LEU A 868 14.51 6.59 -30.47
CA LEU A 868 15.47 6.51 -31.58
C LEU A 868 15.22 7.51 -32.72
N LYS A 869 13.99 8.03 -32.87
CA LYS A 869 13.64 9.02 -33.90
C LYS A 869 13.84 10.48 -33.44
N GLY A 870 14.10 10.72 -32.16
CA GLY A 870 13.96 12.04 -31.52
C GLY A 870 15.25 12.84 -31.23
N GLU A 871 16.46 12.26 -31.17
CA GLU A 871 17.66 13.02 -30.75
C GLU A 871 18.98 12.63 -31.47
N SER A 872 19.86 13.63 -31.60
CA SER A 872 21.21 13.59 -32.18
C SER A 872 22.26 12.98 -31.23
N GLU A 873 23.04 12.02 -31.74
CA GLU A 873 24.38 11.57 -31.28
C GLU A 873 24.70 11.20 -29.80
N GLY A 874 23.72 11.02 -28.90
CA GLY A 874 23.99 10.72 -27.48
C GLY A 874 24.29 9.26 -27.06
N ASP A 875 23.44 8.28 -27.36
CA ASP A 875 23.54 6.95 -26.72
C ASP A 875 24.08 5.85 -27.66
N LYS A 876 25.37 5.53 -27.54
CA LYS A 876 26.05 4.46 -28.29
C LYS A 876 25.57 3.04 -27.93
N LEU A 877 25.11 2.82 -26.68
CA LEU A 877 24.71 1.50 -26.17
C LEU A 877 23.44 0.93 -26.82
N LEU A 878 22.59 1.78 -27.40
CA LEU A 878 21.34 1.37 -28.06
C LEU A 878 21.46 1.25 -29.59
N LYS A 879 22.63 1.56 -30.17
CA LYS A 879 22.89 1.57 -31.63
C LYS A 879 23.69 0.34 -32.11
N GLY A 880 23.46 -0.84 -31.53
CA GLY A 880 23.95 -2.11 -32.06
C GLY A 880 23.30 -2.46 -33.42
N GLN A 881 24.11 -2.51 -34.46
CA GLN A 881 23.76 -2.58 -35.89
C GLN A 881 22.99 -3.85 -36.29
N ILE A 882 21.91 -3.69 -37.08
CA ILE A 882 21.23 -4.76 -37.82
C ILE A 882 21.87 -4.86 -39.21
N LYS A 883 22.41 -6.03 -39.58
CA LYS A 883 22.34 -6.47 -40.97
C LYS A 883 20.94 -7.04 -41.18
N ALA A 884 20.17 -6.42 -42.06
CA ALA A 884 18.82 -6.85 -42.41
C ALA A 884 18.87 -8.29 -42.94
N GLY A 885 18.15 -9.20 -42.27
CA GLY A 885 17.93 -10.55 -42.79
C GLY A 885 18.09 -11.69 -41.78
N SER A 886 17.28 -11.72 -40.72
CA SER A 886 16.65 -12.94 -40.20
C SER A 886 15.84 -12.61 -38.94
N ILE A 887 14.66 -13.23 -38.83
CA ILE A 887 13.95 -13.33 -37.55
C ILE A 887 14.81 -14.30 -36.73
N GLU A 888 15.74 -13.77 -35.94
CA GLU A 888 16.64 -14.61 -35.15
C GLU A 888 15.91 -15.14 -33.91
N ILE A 889 15.92 -16.46 -33.82
CA ILE A 889 15.23 -17.29 -32.83
C ILE A 889 15.92 -17.07 -31.48
N SER A 890 15.14 -16.75 -30.45
CA SER A 890 15.64 -16.70 -29.09
C SER A 890 16.27 -18.04 -28.70
N ARG A 891 17.44 -18.01 -28.06
CA ARG A 891 18.14 -19.23 -27.66
C ARG A 891 17.73 -19.64 -26.25
N PHE A 892 17.11 -20.81 -26.11
CA PHE A 892 16.83 -21.38 -24.79
C PHE A 892 18.12 -21.86 -24.13
N ILE A 893 18.33 -21.44 -22.88
CA ILE A 893 19.44 -21.83 -22.01
C ILE A 893 18.88 -22.19 -20.64
N SER A 894 19.25 -23.37 -20.15
CA SER A 894 18.87 -23.93 -18.85
C SER A 894 20.10 -24.06 -17.96
N ASP A 895 20.49 -22.97 -17.31
CA ASP A 895 21.61 -22.91 -16.36
C ASP A 895 21.40 -21.84 -15.29
N THR A 896 22.31 -21.69 -14.33
CA THR A 896 22.27 -20.60 -13.36
C THR A 896 23.51 -19.69 -13.42
N TYR A 897 24.27 -19.73 -14.52
CA TYR A 897 25.61 -19.12 -14.59
C TYR A 897 25.55 -17.61 -14.29
N MET A 898 24.71 -16.85 -15.01
CA MET A 898 24.57 -15.39 -14.86
C MET A 898 24.20 -14.93 -13.44
N TYR A 899 23.44 -15.75 -12.71
CA TYR A 899 22.97 -15.42 -11.37
C TYR A 899 24.06 -15.62 -10.30
N ARG A 900 25.15 -16.31 -10.59
CA ARG A 900 26.26 -16.46 -9.65
C ARG A 900 27.11 -15.19 -9.51
N PRO A 901 27.76 -14.65 -10.57
CA PRO A 901 28.53 -13.41 -10.47
C PRO A 901 27.61 -12.25 -10.07
N SER A 902 26.35 -12.25 -10.54
CA SER A 902 25.37 -11.26 -10.12
C SER A 902 25.13 -11.25 -8.60
N ARG A 903 25.07 -12.41 -7.93
CA ARG A 903 24.93 -12.47 -6.46
C ARG A 903 26.13 -11.89 -5.72
N ILE A 904 27.35 -12.13 -6.23
CA ILE A 904 28.58 -11.57 -5.65
C ILE A 904 28.58 -10.05 -5.84
N MET A 905 28.32 -9.59 -7.06
CA MET A 905 28.23 -8.16 -7.39
C MET A 905 27.19 -7.46 -6.52
N LYS A 906 26.01 -8.06 -6.33
CA LYS A 906 24.98 -7.53 -5.44
C LYS A 906 25.47 -7.40 -4.00
N SER A 907 26.25 -8.35 -3.50
CA SER A 907 26.82 -8.26 -2.16
C SER A 907 27.86 -7.13 -2.04
N LEU A 908 28.59 -6.81 -3.11
CA LEU A 908 29.51 -5.67 -3.17
C LEU A 908 28.78 -4.33 -3.31
N GLN A 909 27.65 -4.30 -4.03
CA GLN A 909 26.83 -3.11 -4.22
C GLN A 909 26.32 -2.51 -2.90
N TYR A 910 26.15 -3.30 -1.84
CA TYR A 910 25.82 -2.78 -0.51
C TYR A 910 26.87 -1.81 0.04
N LEU A 911 28.14 -2.00 -0.31
CA LEU A 911 29.19 -1.05 0.07
C LEU A 911 29.04 0.24 -0.72
N THR A 912 28.80 0.15 -2.03
CA THR A 912 28.72 1.35 -2.87
C THR A 912 27.43 2.15 -2.65
N GLU A 913 26.29 1.48 -2.41
CA GLU A 913 24.97 2.10 -2.28
C GLU A 913 24.63 2.56 -0.85
N VAL A 914 24.97 1.77 0.17
CA VAL A 914 24.54 2.00 1.57
C VAL A 914 25.68 1.88 2.58
N ASN A 915 26.93 1.89 2.10
CA ASN A 915 28.15 1.87 2.93
C ASN A 915 28.28 0.63 3.84
N VAL A 916 27.77 -0.54 3.43
CA VAL A 916 27.86 -1.78 4.21
C VAL A 916 28.75 -2.83 3.53
N ILE A 917 29.83 -3.23 4.20
CA ILE A 917 30.68 -4.34 3.78
C ILE A 917 30.00 -5.67 4.11
N ARG A 918 29.75 -6.48 3.07
CA ARG A 918 29.17 -7.83 3.20
C ARG A 918 30.03 -8.96 2.66
N ILE A 919 31.09 -8.61 1.92
CA ILE A 919 32.13 -9.52 1.44
C ILE A 919 33.48 -8.90 1.77
N TRP A 920 34.41 -9.74 2.21
CA TRP A 920 35.80 -9.38 2.47
C TRP A 920 36.71 -10.33 1.68
N ASN A 921 37.75 -9.79 1.06
CA ASN A 921 38.77 -10.57 0.38
C ASN A 921 40.15 -9.92 0.54
N ASP A 922 41.06 -10.60 1.21
CA ASP A 922 42.38 -10.07 1.53
C ASP A 922 43.29 -9.88 0.29
N ARG A 923 42.96 -10.50 -0.85
CA ARG A 923 43.68 -10.30 -2.11
C ARG A 923 43.64 -8.86 -2.63
N ILE A 924 42.67 -8.05 -2.18
CA ILE A 924 42.61 -6.61 -2.51
C ILE A 924 43.84 -5.86 -1.97
N PHE A 925 44.45 -6.37 -0.90
CA PHE A 925 45.70 -5.83 -0.36
C PHE A 925 46.93 -6.36 -1.11
N GLU A 926 46.85 -7.51 -1.80
CA GLU A 926 47.96 -8.09 -2.58
C GLU A 926 48.18 -7.39 -3.93
N THR A 927 47.11 -6.84 -4.53
CA THR A 927 47.15 -6.12 -5.81
C THR A 927 48.05 -4.88 -5.82
N GLN A 928 48.37 -4.31 -4.65
CA GLN A 928 49.23 -3.13 -4.58
C GLN A 928 50.74 -3.45 -4.68
N PHE A 929 51.15 -4.72 -4.52
CA PHE A 929 52.53 -5.11 -4.82
C PHE A 929 52.79 -5.26 -6.34
N GLN A 930 51.76 -5.16 -7.19
CA GLN A 930 51.87 -5.29 -8.65
C GLN A 930 51.40 -4.04 -9.43
N SER A 931 50.86 -3.02 -8.78
CA SER A 931 50.28 -1.82 -9.44
C SER A 931 51.30 -0.80 -9.96
N GLN A 932 52.53 -1.20 -10.28
CA GLN A 932 53.38 -0.46 -11.21
C GLN A 932 53.29 -0.94 -12.67
N LYS A 933 52.49 -1.96 -13.00
CA LYS A 933 52.23 -2.34 -14.40
C LYS A 933 50.90 -3.09 -14.59
N LYS A 934 50.01 -2.44 -15.36
CA LYS A 934 48.88 -2.96 -16.17
C LYS A 934 47.51 -3.16 -15.51
N GLU A 935 46.52 -2.68 -16.27
CA GLU A 935 45.05 -2.79 -16.16
C GLU A 935 44.57 -4.25 -16.23
N ASN A 936 43.48 -4.59 -15.52
CA ASN A 936 42.96 -5.96 -15.41
C ASN A 936 41.42 -6.05 -15.51
N ASP A 937 40.96 -7.08 -16.23
CA ASP A 937 39.59 -7.64 -16.28
C ASP A 937 39.28 -8.55 -15.06
N LEU A 938 37.99 -8.82 -14.79
CA LEU A 938 37.48 -9.48 -13.56
C LEU A 938 36.88 -10.88 -13.85
N CYS A 939 37.05 -11.91 -12.99
CA CYS A 939 36.28 -13.17 -13.07
C CYS A 939 35.79 -13.69 -11.71
N ALA A 940 34.66 -14.39 -11.68
CA ALA A 940 34.12 -15.07 -10.49
C ALA A 940 34.38 -16.58 -10.54
N ASN A 941 35.03 -17.17 -9.52
CA ASN A 941 35.42 -18.58 -9.56
C ASN A 941 34.50 -19.53 -8.77
N ASN A 942 34.79 -20.84 -8.88
CA ASN A 942 33.94 -21.92 -8.40
C ASN A 942 33.75 -22.05 -6.88
N ASP A 943 34.51 -21.32 -6.07
CA ASP A 943 34.51 -21.39 -4.60
C ASP A 943 34.06 -20.06 -3.92
N ASP A 944 33.23 -19.26 -4.59
CA ASP A 944 32.69 -17.98 -4.05
C ASP A 944 33.76 -16.91 -3.70
N THR A 945 34.94 -17.00 -4.30
CA THR A 945 36.04 -16.03 -4.19
C THR A 945 36.25 -15.25 -5.49
N LEU A 946 36.49 -13.93 -5.39
CA LEU A 946 36.95 -13.08 -6.49
C LEU A 946 38.33 -13.55 -6.95
N LEU A 947 38.50 -13.84 -8.25
CA LEU A 947 39.81 -14.01 -8.88
C LEU A 947 40.09 -12.80 -9.77
N LEU A 948 41.21 -12.13 -9.49
CA LEU A 948 41.97 -11.42 -10.51
C LEU A 948 42.92 -12.45 -11.11
N SER A 949 42.73 -12.85 -12.37
CA SER A 949 43.73 -13.71 -13.03
C SER A 949 43.99 -13.30 -14.47
N ALA A 950 45.26 -13.02 -14.75
CA ALA A 950 45.78 -12.62 -16.05
C ALA A 950 45.78 -13.79 -17.05
N LYS A 951 45.28 -13.53 -18.27
CA LYS A 951 45.87 -14.02 -19.54
C LYS A 951 45.20 -13.35 -20.74
N ARG A 952 45.96 -12.53 -21.48
CA ARG A 952 45.70 -12.29 -22.92
C ARG A 952 46.21 -13.50 -23.71
N GLN A 953 45.41 -14.03 -24.62
CA GLN A 953 45.92 -14.64 -25.85
C GLN A 953 45.54 -13.74 -27.02
N GLU A 954 46.47 -13.71 -27.98
CA GLU A 954 46.75 -12.69 -29.01
C GLU A 954 45.59 -12.24 -29.89
#